data_AF-A0A7X9UKH3-F1
#
_entry.id   AF-A0A7X9UKH3-F1
#
_cell.length_a   1.000
_cell.length_b   1.000
_cell.length_c   1.000
_cell.angle_alpha   90.00
_cell.angle_beta   90.00
_cell.angle_gamma   90.00
#
_symmetry.space_group_name_H-M   'P 1'
#
loop_
_entity.id
_entity.type
_entity.pdbx_description
1 polymer ?
#
loop_
_entity_poly.entity_id
_entity_poly.type
_entity_poly.pdbx_seq_one_letter_code
_entity_poly.pdbx_strand_id
1 'polypeptide(L)'
;MSRVSKWLIVSLVSIFILSMSEFTVSASTSIVQIAQNAERSISSKDRVQHNIRFAIRGTEVAVTTLRTSFDTGEIKENEYHFTVPAILPRIHTGLTTTSHHYDPIVSDTPAGLKGYITYYATDDKQHYYVLYEYDYSSNTLRKVHEGENRIHLEPQIGIYYTIYEKNVPKSNYYSMVTGKKVYTRGKLLLERDFTDTKYVVSPIPQTRNFGVYCTDTLDCHYLEYGGIKGKKAKVSDLWMKPDQKTGLSTKAFQVSADVHLNVSQGNTRDRKSDWTVVVTKNGKKTTLIKERVGYVQSFISPERKTLVLVTESGLDSKMESSKVQVYDLKTLKRIRSYDSPYRARTESIQWITEDEYIIEQYFSNPGSYPPSLYVISENKHLKLNYSTYSDWKKYWNSFQFSNVFFPMEPVAIKSDQGVLEYKGQPTFYMEGQHYVPLEEFTKAFHIQYNLGKDRITFTRGQRSSSVNQPSKQLLTLYNQTFIPLGQWSKDLGLKVSETKASGYNKQLIMSDEEKGTDLAMAPRTLPFYAKALRIDRVGDVYKLDPVNTRPLESAVPDRIDGVVLNFDRTLTISSSKDSITELLFTNPDYTSVLGKVSLRDIPERKWGFSTAKIPENMLQDGVLNMIFPVKEGKSTLVYSLKLPEPFDKNKF
;
A
#
# COMPACT_ATOMS: atom_id res chain seq x y z
N MET A 1 28.00 66.02 -21.09
CA MET A 1 27.31 64.78 -21.52
C MET A 1 26.19 65.17 -22.47
N SER A 2 26.36 64.92 -23.77
CA SER A 2 25.48 65.43 -24.82
C SER A 2 24.32 64.45 -25.11
N ARG A 3 23.24 64.97 -25.71
CA ARG A 3 22.05 64.20 -26.12
C ARG A 3 22.34 63.00 -27.04
N VAL A 4 23.55 62.91 -27.59
CA VAL A 4 24.03 61.81 -28.43
C VAL A 4 24.26 60.52 -27.61
N SER A 5 24.57 60.63 -26.31
CA SER A 5 24.88 59.48 -25.44
C SER A 5 23.64 58.66 -25.04
N LYS A 6 22.44 59.24 -25.08
CA LYS A 6 21.19 58.54 -24.69
C LYS A 6 20.58 57.72 -25.84
N TRP A 7 20.81 58.11 -27.10
CA TRP A 7 20.30 57.39 -28.27
C TRP A 7 21.14 56.16 -28.65
N LEU A 8 22.43 56.17 -28.31
CA LEU A 8 23.33 55.04 -28.52
C LEU A 8 23.02 53.86 -27.58
N ILE A 9 22.60 54.13 -26.34
CA ILE A 9 22.24 53.09 -25.37
C ILE A 9 20.90 52.42 -25.73
N VAL A 10 19.94 53.18 -26.27
CA VAL A 10 18.64 52.62 -26.71
C VAL A 10 18.78 51.81 -28.03
N SER A 11 19.70 52.19 -28.92
CA SER A 11 19.97 51.43 -30.14
C SER A 11 20.76 50.14 -29.88
N LEU A 12 21.70 50.12 -28.93
CA LEU A 12 22.44 48.91 -28.54
C LEU A 12 21.56 47.88 -27.81
N VAL A 13 20.57 48.32 -27.02
CA VAL A 13 19.60 47.42 -26.38
C VAL A 13 18.60 46.85 -27.40
N SER A 14 18.25 47.61 -28.45
CA SER A 14 17.32 47.14 -29.49
C SER A 14 17.97 46.15 -30.47
N ILE A 15 19.27 46.28 -30.75
CA ILE A 15 20.01 45.33 -31.62
C ILE A 15 20.29 44.00 -30.90
N PHE A 16 20.44 44.00 -29.56
CA PHE A 16 20.55 42.76 -28.79
C PHE A 16 19.21 41.99 -28.65
N ILE A 17 18.07 42.68 -28.77
CA ILE A 17 16.74 42.05 -28.70
C ILE A 17 16.31 41.49 -30.08
N LEU A 18 16.91 41.95 -31.19
CA LEU A 18 16.55 41.52 -32.56
C LEU A 18 17.52 40.51 -33.20
N SER A 19 18.63 40.14 -32.55
CA SER A 19 19.64 39.20 -33.10
C SER A 19 19.66 37.81 -32.43
N MET A 20 18.67 37.49 -31.60
CA MET A 20 18.49 36.17 -30.99
C MET A 20 17.19 35.53 -31.48
N SER A 21 17.11 35.28 -32.79
CA SER A 21 16.03 34.51 -33.41
C SER A 21 16.61 33.44 -34.34
N GLU A 22 17.27 32.44 -33.74
CA GLU A 22 17.52 31.13 -34.35
C GLU A 22 18.01 30.14 -33.28
N PHE A 23 17.10 29.77 -32.38
CA PHE A 23 17.11 28.45 -31.74
C PHE A 23 15.66 27.97 -31.73
N THR A 24 15.26 27.36 -32.83
CA THR A 24 14.12 26.44 -32.86
C THR A 24 14.47 25.25 -31.99
N VAL A 25 14.26 25.38 -30.67
CA VAL A 25 13.95 24.23 -29.84
C VAL A 25 12.55 23.83 -30.27
N SER A 26 12.45 22.71 -30.96
CA SER A 26 11.19 22.03 -31.21
C SER A 26 10.46 21.96 -29.87
N ALA A 27 9.38 22.73 -29.75
CA ALA A 27 8.42 22.58 -28.69
C ALA A 27 7.90 21.15 -28.82
N SER A 28 8.49 20.23 -28.04
CA SER A 28 7.83 19.00 -27.67
C SER A 28 6.53 19.46 -27.03
N THR A 29 5.44 19.31 -27.77
CA THR A 29 4.08 19.60 -27.38
C THR A 29 3.90 19.07 -25.97
N SER A 30 3.89 20.01 -25.03
CA SER A 30 3.67 19.73 -23.63
C SER A 30 2.35 19.00 -23.56
N ILE A 31 2.40 17.73 -23.17
CA ILE A 31 1.24 16.94 -22.79
C ILE A 31 0.72 17.57 -21.48
N VAL A 32 0.07 18.71 -21.61
CA VAL A 32 -0.66 19.41 -20.55
C VAL A 32 -2.07 19.56 -21.09
N GLN A 33 -2.80 18.45 -21.17
CA GLN A 33 -4.26 18.43 -21.21
C GLN A 33 -4.86 17.02 -21.19
N ILE A 34 -4.53 16.18 -20.21
CA ILE A 34 -5.49 15.19 -19.68
C ILE A 34 -5.23 15.03 -18.17
N ALA A 35 -5.50 16.08 -17.40
CA ALA A 35 -5.81 15.96 -15.98
C ALA A 35 -7.27 16.42 -15.80
N GLN A 36 -8.18 15.78 -16.52
CA GLN A 36 -9.62 15.95 -16.33
C GLN A 36 -10.15 14.70 -15.66
N ASN A 37 -10.51 14.81 -14.38
CA ASN A 37 -11.55 14.06 -13.66
C ASN A 37 -11.76 12.58 -14.02
N ALA A 38 -10.70 11.83 -14.29
CA ALA A 38 -10.77 10.39 -14.32
C ALA A 38 -10.52 9.92 -12.88
N GLU A 39 -11.61 9.72 -12.12
CA GLU A 39 -11.59 8.66 -11.11
C GLU A 39 -11.06 7.43 -11.83
N ARG A 40 -9.84 7.03 -11.48
CA ARG A 40 -9.33 5.76 -11.96
C ARG A 40 -10.24 4.71 -11.31
N SER A 41 -11.17 4.16 -12.09
CA SER A 41 -11.76 2.89 -11.72
C SER A 41 -10.57 1.96 -11.57
N ILE A 42 -10.36 1.48 -10.33
CA ILE A 42 -9.34 0.49 -10.04
C ILE A 42 -9.70 -0.69 -10.95
N SER A 43 -8.95 -0.87 -12.04
CA SER A 43 -9.08 -2.01 -12.91
C SER A 43 -8.73 -3.24 -12.06
N SER A 44 -9.78 -3.86 -11.53
CA SER A 44 -9.85 -4.84 -10.45
C SER A 44 -9.31 -6.22 -10.81
N LYS A 45 -8.27 -6.34 -11.66
CA LYS A 45 -7.79 -7.67 -12.06
C LYS A 45 -6.82 -8.29 -11.08
N ASP A 46 -5.94 -7.50 -10.48
CA ASP A 46 -4.90 -8.04 -9.59
C ASP A 46 -5.20 -7.62 -8.16
N ARG A 47 -5.68 -8.56 -7.34
CA ARG A 47 -5.89 -8.36 -5.90
C ARG A 47 -4.53 -8.45 -5.21
N VAL A 48 -3.77 -7.37 -5.18
CA VAL A 48 -2.40 -7.35 -4.68
C VAL A 48 -2.13 -6.26 -3.64
N GLN A 49 -1.37 -6.59 -2.60
CA GLN A 49 -0.83 -5.63 -1.64
C GLN A 49 0.59 -5.24 -2.05
N HIS A 50 0.94 -3.97 -1.88
CA HIS A 50 2.28 -3.47 -2.11
C HIS A 50 2.91 -2.96 -0.81
N ASN A 51 4.12 -3.42 -0.52
CA ASN A 51 4.96 -2.93 0.57
C ASN A 51 6.33 -2.51 0.01
N ILE A 52 7.01 -1.63 0.72
CA ILE A 52 8.32 -1.11 0.30
C ILE A 52 9.24 -0.96 1.50
N ARG A 53 10.53 -1.16 1.27
CA ARG A 53 11.61 -0.91 2.22
C ARG A 53 12.73 -0.17 1.52
N PHE A 54 13.44 0.64 2.29
CA PHE A 54 14.59 1.40 1.81
C PHE A 54 15.79 1.10 2.69
N ALA A 55 16.94 0.88 2.07
CA ALA A 55 18.23 0.84 2.73
C ALA A 55 19.10 1.95 2.14
N ILE A 56 19.48 2.92 2.98
CA ILE A 56 20.21 4.10 2.54
C ILE A 56 21.65 3.98 3.04
N ARG A 57 22.58 3.90 2.11
CA ARG A 57 24.02 3.73 2.32
C ARG A 57 24.74 4.89 1.63
N GLY A 58 25.94 5.24 2.07
CA GLY A 58 26.64 6.44 1.59
C GLY A 58 26.78 6.55 0.06
N THR A 59 26.87 5.42 -0.61
CA THR A 59 27.07 5.33 -2.06
C THR A 59 25.85 4.81 -2.81
N GLU A 60 24.78 4.40 -2.11
CA GLU A 60 23.60 3.82 -2.75
C GLU A 60 22.32 4.00 -1.90
N VAL A 61 21.19 4.11 -2.58
CA VAL A 61 19.88 3.87 -1.99
C VAL A 61 19.33 2.59 -2.61
N ALA A 62 19.18 1.55 -1.81
CA ALA A 62 18.53 0.31 -2.22
C ALA A 62 17.05 0.35 -1.83
N VAL A 63 16.19 -0.07 -2.75
CA VAL A 63 14.73 -0.14 -2.58
C VAL A 63 14.29 -1.58 -2.78
N THR A 64 13.68 -2.15 -1.75
CA THR A 64 13.05 -3.47 -1.82
C THR A 64 11.55 -3.29 -1.91
N THR A 65 10.97 -3.71 -3.03
CA THR A 65 9.52 -3.76 -3.24
C THR A 65 9.01 -5.17 -2.97
N LEU A 66 7.88 -5.27 -2.29
CA LEU A 66 7.21 -6.51 -1.95
C LEU A 66 5.79 -6.44 -2.51
N ARG A 67 5.40 -7.42 -3.32
CA ARG A 67 4.06 -7.56 -3.88
C ARG A 67 3.45 -8.85 -3.37
N THR A 68 2.38 -8.75 -2.59
CA THR A 68 1.64 -9.91 -2.07
C THR A 68 0.37 -10.13 -2.88
N SER A 69 0.15 -11.35 -3.39
CA SER A 69 -1.11 -11.70 -4.06
C SER A 69 -2.14 -12.17 -3.05
N PHE A 70 -3.33 -11.58 -3.06
CA PHE A 70 -4.49 -12.09 -2.34
C PHE A 70 -5.18 -13.24 -3.07
N ASP A 71 -4.75 -13.58 -4.28
CA ASP A 71 -5.26 -14.77 -4.97
C ASP A 71 -4.50 -16.03 -4.57
N THR A 72 -3.28 -15.91 -4.02
CA THR A 72 -2.46 -17.08 -3.62
C THR A 72 -1.81 -16.95 -2.23
N GLY A 73 -1.80 -15.75 -1.65
CA GLY A 73 -1.03 -15.42 -0.45
C GLY A 73 0.48 -15.30 -0.68
N GLU A 74 0.96 -15.50 -1.90
CA GLU A 74 2.39 -15.49 -2.22
C GLU A 74 2.93 -14.07 -2.34
N ILE A 75 4.22 -13.92 -2.04
CA ILE A 75 4.95 -12.67 -2.19
C ILE A 75 5.98 -12.79 -3.31
N LYS A 76 6.09 -11.72 -4.07
CA LYS A 76 7.21 -11.43 -4.95
C LYS A 76 8.00 -10.25 -4.39
N GLU A 77 9.30 -10.43 -4.22
CA GLU A 77 10.23 -9.40 -3.80
C GLU A 77 11.11 -8.98 -4.98
N ASN A 78 11.31 -7.68 -5.15
CA ASN A 78 12.30 -7.15 -6.09
C ASN A 78 13.13 -6.08 -5.40
N GLU A 79 14.45 -6.15 -5.57
CA GLU A 79 15.41 -5.17 -5.07
C GLU A 79 15.96 -4.35 -6.23
N TYR A 80 16.06 -3.04 -6.00
CA TYR A 80 16.58 -2.04 -6.93
C TYR A 80 17.66 -1.22 -6.24
N HIS A 81 18.78 -1.00 -6.92
CA HIS A 81 19.92 -0.24 -6.39
C HIS A 81 20.09 1.04 -7.18
N PHE A 82 20.14 2.17 -6.47
CA PHE A 82 20.28 3.48 -7.07
C PHE A 82 21.53 4.19 -6.54
N THR A 83 22.46 4.51 -7.45
CA THR A 83 23.78 5.09 -7.13
C THR A 83 24.00 6.48 -7.71
N VAL A 84 22.98 7.03 -8.38
CA VAL A 84 23.09 8.33 -9.06
C VAL A 84 23.35 9.45 -8.03
N PRO A 85 24.35 10.32 -8.20
CA PRO A 85 24.70 11.32 -7.18
C PRO A 85 23.55 12.24 -6.75
N ALA A 86 22.64 12.58 -7.68
CA ALA A 86 21.51 13.47 -7.43
C ALA A 86 20.49 12.94 -6.39
N ILE A 87 20.42 11.62 -6.20
CA ILE A 87 19.52 10.97 -5.25
C ILE A 87 20.23 10.57 -3.95
N LEU A 88 21.56 10.60 -3.88
CA LEU A 88 22.25 10.26 -2.65
C LEU A 88 21.98 11.35 -1.59
N PRO A 89 21.86 10.98 -0.31
CA PRO A 89 21.69 11.96 0.75
C PRO A 89 23.01 12.72 0.95
N ARG A 90 22.91 14.01 1.27
CA ARG A 90 24.08 14.84 1.57
C ARG A 90 24.85 14.35 2.79
N ILE A 91 24.12 13.87 3.79
CA ILE A 91 24.66 13.31 5.03
C ILE A 91 24.21 11.85 5.10
N HIS A 92 25.15 10.96 5.40
CA HIS A 92 24.90 9.55 5.54
C HIS A 92 25.53 9.07 6.85
N THR A 93 24.69 8.71 7.82
CA THR A 93 25.15 7.91 8.95
C THR A 93 24.84 6.46 8.61
N GLY A 94 25.86 5.60 8.56
CA GLY A 94 25.79 4.21 8.08
C GLY A 94 24.89 3.24 8.87
N LEU A 95 23.98 3.76 9.69
CA LEU A 95 22.92 3.03 10.37
C LEU A 95 21.62 3.78 10.10
N THR A 96 20.69 3.16 9.36
CA THR A 96 19.31 3.60 9.24
C THR A 96 18.68 3.49 10.63
N THR A 97 18.84 4.50 11.49
CA THR A 97 18.02 4.63 12.68
C THR A 97 16.69 5.18 12.21
N THR A 98 15.80 4.27 11.80
CA THR A 98 14.37 4.57 11.68
C THR A 98 13.88 4.92 13.08
N SER A 99 14.03 6.19 13.47
CA SER A 99 13.39 6.69 14.68
C SER A 99 11.90 6.41 14.57
N HIS A 100 11.29 6.02 15.69
CA HIS A 100 10.08 5.21 15.84
C HIS A 100 8.76 5.70 15.17
N HIS A 101 8.78 6.63 14.22
CA HIS A 101 7.61 7.24 13.56
C HIS A 101 7.69 7.32 12.02
N TYR A 102 8.68 6.72 11.35
CA TYR A 102 8.85 6.84 9.89
C TYR A 102 9.01 5.49 9.20
N ASP A 103 7.92 4.76 9.12
CA ASP A 103 7.84 3.60 8.23
C ASP A 103 7.61 4.06 6.79
N PRO A 104 8.10 3.30 5.80
CA PRO A 104 7.77 3.56 4.41
C PRO A 104 6.25 3.53 4.17
N ILE A 105 5.75 4.44 3.35
CA ILE A 105 4.33 4.52 3.00
C ILE A 105 4.17 4.16 1.53
N VAL A 106 3.27 3.24 1.22
CA VAL A 106 2.82 2.99 -0.15
C VAL A 106 1.47 3.67 -0.34
N SER A 107 1.28 4.35 -1.47
CA SER A 107 0.09 5.12 -1.75
C SER A 107 -0.28 5.05 -3.22
N ASP A 108 -1.55 4.80 -3.50
CA ASP A 108 -2.12 5.06 -4.82
C ASP A 108 -2.26 6.56 -5.02
N THR A 109 -1.68 7.08 -6.10
CA THR A 109 -1.75 8.50 -6.46
C THR A 109 -2.31 8.64 -7.88
N PRO A 110 -2.77 9.84 -8.29
CA PRO A 110 -3.16 10.09 -9.68
C PRO A 110 -2.03 9.80 -10.69
N ALA A 111 -0.76 9.88 -10.26
CA ALA A 111 0.40 9.56 -11.07
C ALA A 111 0.81 8.06 -11.01
N GLY A 112 -0.01 7.20 -10.40
CA GLY A 112 0.25 5.78 -10.19
C GLY A 112 0.66 5.44 -8.76
N LEU A 113 0.94 4.16 -8.53
CA LEU A 113 1.37 3.66 -7.23
C LEU A 113 2.78 4.19 -6.90
N LYS A 114 2.94 4.83 -5.74
CA LYS A 114 4.20 5.41 -5.27
C LYS A 114 4.57 4.88 -3.88
N GLY A 115 5.86 4.75 -3.62
CA GLY A 115 6.40 4.43 -2.30
C GLY A 115 7.22 5.59 -1.75
N TYR A 116 7.07 5.91 -0.47
CA TYR A 116 7.70 7.05 0.17
C TYR A 116 8.47 6.63 1.41
N ILE A 117 9.59 7.29 1.70
CA ILE A 117 10.24 7.23 3.01
C ILE A 117 10.83 8.59 3.37
N THR A 118 10.73 8.95 4.64
CA THR A 118 11.51 10.05 5.23
C THR A 118 12.72 9.45 5.93
N TYR A 119 13.90 9.68 5.38
CA TYR A 119 15.18 9.35 5.99
C TYR A 119 15.61 10.46 6.93
N TYR A 120 16.17 10.08 8.08
CA TYR A 120 16.71 10.98 9.08
C TYR A 120 18.20 10.68 9.29
N ALA A 121 19.02 11.71 9.19
CA ALA A 121 20.45 11.66 9.49
C ALA A 121 20.81 12.77 10.48
N THR A 122 21.90 12.57 11.22
CA THR A 122 22.45 13.57 12.13
C THR A 122 23.95 13.70 11.91
N ASP A 123 24.46 14.93 11.77
CA ASP A 123 25.89 15.22 11.66
C ASP A 123 26.20 16.47 12.49
N ASP A 124 27.19 16.41 13.38
CA ASP A 124 27.60 17.53 14.25
C ASP A 124 26.43 18.34 14.88
N LYS A 125 25.45 17.63 15.48
CA LYS A 125 24.22 18.19 16.09
C LYS A 125 23.25 18.87 15.12
N GLN A 126 23.49 18.76 13.82
CA GLN A 126 22.52 19.14 12.78
C GLN A 126 21.65 17.93 12.45
N HIS A 127 20.33 18.15 12.46
CA HIS A 127 19.35 17.17 12.04
C HIS A 127 19.06 17.37 10.56
N TYR A 128 18.94 16.27 9.83
CA TYR A 128 18.70 16.33 8.39
C TYR A 128 17.69 15.27 7.96
N TYR A 129 16.69 15.71 7.20
CA TYR A 129 15.58 14.91 6.73
C TYR A 129 15.57 14.89 5.21
N VAL A 130 15.43 13.70 4.64
CA VAL A 130 15.37 13.48 3.20
C VAL A 130 14.09 12.72 2.87
N LEU A 131 13.28 13.25 1.97
CA LEU A 131 12.10 12.57 1.45
C LEU A 131 12.43 11.92 0.11
N TYR A 132 12.25 10.61 0.04
CA TYR A 132 12.34 9.82 -1.19
C TYR A 132 10.96 9.44 -1.71
N GLU A 133 10.83 9.39 -3.03
CA GLU A 133 9.69 8.81 -3.73
C GLU A 133 10.20 7.78 -4.74
N TYR A 134 9.66 6.58 -4.65
CA TYR A 134 9.83 5.48 -5.59
C TYR A 134 8.57 5.34 -6.44
N ASP A 135 8.75 5.24 -7.76
CA ASP A 135 7.69 5.06 -8.73
C ASP A 135 7.63 3.60 -9.21
N TYR A 136 6.56 2.89 -8.86
CA TYR A 136 6.37 1.49 -9.24
C TYR A 136 6.17 1.28 -10.75
N SER A 137 5.75 2.31 -11.49
CA SER A 137 5.50 2.17 -12.94
C SER A 137 6.78 2.25 -13.77
N SER A 138 7.73 3.08 -13.34
CA SER A 138 9.01 3.30 -14.02
C SER A 138 10.19 2.64 -13.30
N ASN A 139 9.97 2.09 -12.11
CA ASN A 139 10.99 1.57 -11.19
C ASN A 139 12.10 2.59 -10.91
N THR A 140 11.74 3.88 -10.82
CA THR A 140 12.69 4.97 -10.57
C THR A 140 12.57 5.49 -9.15
N LEU A 141 13.70 6.00 -8.63
CA LEU A 141 13.78 6.67 -7.34
C LEU A 141 14.15 8.13 -7.56
N ARG A 142 13.48 9.04 -6.84
CA ARG A 142 13.88 10.44 -6.76
C ARG A 142 13.91 10.95 -5.33
N LYS A 143 14.82 11.91 -5.09
CA LYS A 143 14.84 12.74 -3.88
C LYS A 143 13.89 13.91 -4.07
N VAL A 144 12.78 13.92 -3.32
CA VAL A 144 11.73 14.94 -3.39
C VAL A 144 12.13 16.20 -2.62
N HIS A 145 12.70 16.01 -1.42
CA HIS A 145 13.09 17.10 -0.55
C HIS A 145 14.28 16.71 0.34
N GLU A 146 15.05 17.72 0.72
CA GLU A 146 16.19 17.60 1.62
C GLU A 146 16.28 18.86 2.48
N GLY A 147 16.29 18.73 3.81
CA GLY A 147 16.31 19.89 4.71
C GLY A 147 16.41 19.55 6.20
N GLU A 148 16.54 20.58 7.03
CA GLU A 148 16.76 20.41 8.48
C GLU A 148 15.48 20.14 9.28
N ASN A 149 14.32 20.43 8.70
CA ASN A 149 13.05 20.29 9.41
C ASN A 149 12.46 18.90 9.22
N ARG A 150 11.82 18.42 10.29
CA ARG A 150 11.03 17.19 10.27
C ARG A 150 9.98 17.23 9.16
N ILE A 151 9.85 16.13 8.43
CA ILE A 151 8.92 15.98 7.29
C ILE A 151 7.74 15.09 7.69
N HIS A 152 6.53 15.57 7.43
CA HIS A 152 5.28 14.82 7.55
C HIS A 152 4.65 14.66 6.17
N LEU A 153 4.07 13.49 5.90
CA LEU A 153 3.63 13.09 4.56
C LEU A 153 2.11 12.95 4.51
N GLU A 154 1.50 13.53 3.47
CA GLU A 154 0.10 13.31 3.09
C GLU A 154 0.02 12.88 1.61
N PRO A 155 0.44 11.64 1.28
CA PRO A 155 0.61 11.21 -0.11
C PRO A 155 -0.66 11.24 -0.94
N GLN A 156 -1.82 11.04 -0.32
CA GLN A 156 -3.13 11.00 -0.97
C GLN A 156 -3.51 12.32 -1.66
N ILE A 157 -3.08 13.44 -1.09
CA ILE A 157 -3.27 14.78 -1.68
C ILE A 157 -1.98 15.31 -2.30
N GLY A 158 -0.91 14.51 -2.32
CA GLY A 158 0.38 14.85 -2.90
C GLY A 158 1.08 16.01 -2.18
N ILE A 159 0.93 16.12 -0.85
CA ILE A 159 1.54 17.18 -0.04
C ILE A 159 2.45 16.57 1.03
N TYR A 160 3.59 17.19 1.29
CA TYR A 160 4.31 17.02 2.55
C TYR A 160 4.42 18.37 3.26
N TYR A 161 4.60 18.35 4.57
CA TYR A 161 4.79 19.57 5.34
C TYR A 161 5.89 19.43 6.38
N THR A 162 6.49 20.57 6.71
CA THR A 162 7.56 20.64 7.72
C THR A 162 7.12 21.51 8.88
N ILE A 163 7.35 21.05 10.11
CA ILE A 163 7.12 21.84 11.32
C ILE A 163 8.48 22.39 11.80
N TYR A 164 8.60 23.72 11.90
CA TYR A 164 9.78 24.33 12.52
C TYR A 164 9.71 24.16 14.05
N GLU A 165 10.61 23.36 14.61
CA GLU A 165 10.66 23.12 16.06
C GLU A 165 11.29 24.28 16.84
N LYS A 166 12.12 25.11 16.20
CA LYS A 166 12.97 26.09 16.91
C LYS A 166 12.29 27.40 17.31
N ASN A 167 11.23 27.87 16.64
CA ASN A 167 10.54 29.13 16.96
C ASN A 167 9.14 29.21 16.32
N VAL A 168 8.09 28.96 17.13
CA VAL A 168 6.65 28.94 16.78
C VAL A 168 6.30 27.88 15.71
N PRO A 169 5.37 26.95 15.97
CA PRO A 169 4.98 25.94 15.00
C PRO A 169 4.33 26.59 13.77
N LYS A 170 5.15 26.84 12.74
CA LYS A 170 4.71 27.29 11.42
C LYS A 170 4.90 26.15 10.46
N SER A 171 3.79 25.50 10.09
CA SER A 171 3.80 24.50 9.03
C SER A 171 4.01 25.19 7.69
N ASN A 172 5.02 24.74 6.94
CA ASN A 172 5.14 25.02 5.52
C ASN A 172 4.74 23.78 4.75
N TYR A 173 3.89 23.96 3.74
CA TYR A 173 3.37 22.87 2.92
C TYR A 173 4.01 22.91 1.55
N TYR A 174 4.37 21.74 1.04
CA TYR A 174 5.11 21.55 -0.19
C TYR A 174 4.42 20.49 -1.03
N SER A 175 4.48 20.67 -2.34
CA SER A 175 4.02 19.70 -3.33
C SER A 175 4.99 18.53 -3.37
N MET A 176 4.49 17.30 -3.19
CA MET A 176 5.30 16.10 -3.45
C MET A 176 5.66 15.98 -4.93
N VAL A 177 4.79 16.43 -5.84
CA VAL A 177 5.03 16.37 -7.29
C VAL A 177 6.26 17.18 -7.68
N THR A 178 6.34 18.43 -7.22
CA THR A 178 7.39 19.37 -7.66
C THR A 178 8.49 19.61 -6.64
N GLY A 179 8.32 19.18 -5.37
CA GLY A 179 9.20 19.53 -4.25
C GLY A 179 9.12 21.00 -3.83
N LYS A 180 8.25 21.81 -4.46
CA LYS A 180 8.15 23.25 -4.22
C LYS A 180 7.14 23.58 -3.14
N LYS A 181 7.41 24.65 -2.40
CA LYS A 181 6.50 25.21 -1.40
C LYS A 181 5.23 25.71 -2.08
N VAL A 182 4.07 25.27 -1.60
CA VAL A 182 2.75 25.65 -2.12
C VAL A 182 2.00 26.56 -1.15
N TYR A 183 2.15 26.33 0.16
CA TYR A 183 1.50 27.14 1.19
C TYR A 183 2.43 27.40 2.37
N THR A 184 2.14 28.48 3.09
CA THR A 184 2.89 28.93 4.28
C THR A 184 1.88 29.26 5.36
N ARG A 185 2.07 28.70 6.57
CA ARG A 185 1.11 28.80 7.69
C ARG A 185 -0.25 28.20 7.36
N GLY A 186 -1.29 28.49 8.14
CA GLY A 186 -2.61 27.87 7.96
C GLY A 186 -2.69 26.41 8.44
N LYS A 187 -3.87 25.83 8.24
CA LYS A 187 -4.22 24.47 8.67
C LYS A 187 -4.66 23.62 7.48
N LEU A 188 -4.05 22.45 7.36
CA LEU A 188 -4.53 21.37 6.50
C LEU A 188 -5.54 20.52 7.30
N LEU A 189 -6.71 20.31 6.71
CA LEU A 189 -7.75 19.40 7.21
C LEU A 189 -7.89 18.24 6.23
N LEU A 190 -7.94 17.02 6.76
CA LEU A 190 -8.03 15.78 5.98
C LEU A 190 -9.42 15.17 6.09
N GLU A 191 -9.76 14.19 5.24
CA GLU A 191 -11.03 13.44 5.28
C GLU A 191 -11.46 13.09 6.72
N ARG A 192 -10.51 12.59 7.52
CA ARG A 192 -10.74 12.16 8.91
C ARG A 192 -11.27 13.28 9.81
N ASP A 193 -10.84 14.51 9.62
CA ASP A 193 -11.34 15.66 10.39
C ASP A 193 -12.84 15.91 10.19
N PHE A 194 -13.36 15.52 9.02
CA PHE A 194 -14.77 15.65 8.66
C PHE A 194 -15.60 14.39 8.95
N THR A 195 -15.00 13.20 8.91
CA THR A 195 -15.67 11.94 9.31
C THR A 195 -15.75 11.81 10.83
N ASP A 196 -14.76 12.33 11.57
CA ASP A 196 -14.78 12.47 13.05
C ASP A 196 -15.71 13.59 13.53
N THR A 197 -16.33 14.34 12.60
CA THR A 197 -17.22 15.48 12.90
C THR A 197 -16.57 16.57 13.77
N LYS A 198 -15.25 16.76 13.61
CA LYS A 198 -14.53 17.91 14.17
C LYS A 198 -14.83 19.15 13.35
N TYR A 199 -14.90 19.00 12.02
CA TYR A 199 -15.25 20.06 11.09
C TYR A 199 -16.42 19.64 10.18
N VAL A 200 -17.13 20.64 9.65
CA VAL A 200 -18.01 20.49 8.48
C VAL A 200 -17.48 21.33 7.34
N VAL A 201 -17.71 20.88 6.12
CA VAL A 201 -17.32 21.58 4.90
C VAL A 201 -18.49 21.65 3.90
N SER A 202 -18.59 22.78 3.19
CA SER A 202 -19.52 22.98 2.08
C SER A 202 -18.80 23.57 0.86
N PRO A 203 -19.05 23.10 -0.39
CA PRO A 203 -19.90 21.96 -0.73
C PRO A 203 -19.37 20.65 -0.12
N ILE A 204 -20.23 19.65 0.11
CA ILE A 204 -19.83 18.37 0.69
C ILE A 204 -18.97 17.61 -0.33
N PRO A 205 -17.82 17.05 0.07
CA PRO A 205 -16.95 16.29 -0.84
C PRO A 205 -17.68 15.05 -1.33
N GLN A 206 -17.54 14.75 -2.62
CA GLN A 206 -18.12 13.57 -3.26
C GLN A 206 -17.14 12.39 -3.36
N THR A 207 -15.84 12.66 -3.20
CA THR A 207 -14.76 11.69 -3.35
C THR A 207 -14.07 11.46 -2.00
N ARG A 208 -13.49 10.26 -1.83
CA ARG A 208 -12.58 9.99 -0.70
C ARG A 208 -11.24 10.70 -0.87
N ASN A 209 -10.42 10.68 0.18
CA ASN A 209 -9.02 11.12 0.19
C ASN A 209 -8.82 12.60 -0.20
N PHE A 210 -9.78 13.45 0.15
CA PHE A 210 -9.69 14.88 -0.09
C PHE A 210 -8.97 15.61 1.06
N GLY A 211 -8.44 16.78 0.74
CA GLY A 211 -7.89 17.73 1.71
C GLY A 211 -8.47 19.12 1.53
N VAL A 212 -8.57 19.87 2.62
CA VAL A 212 -8.96 21.28 2.62
C VAL A 212 -7.87 22.07 3.32
N TYR A 213 -7.33 23.08 2.64
CA TYR A 213 -6.41 24.01 3.26
C TYR A 213 -7.16 25.28 3.65
N CYS A 214 -6.93 25.74 4.88
CA CYS A 214 -7.47 26.99 5.42
C CYS A 214 -6.34 27.92 5.83
N THR A 215 -6.39 29.18 5.38
CA THR A 215 -5.49 30.23 5.86
C THR A 215 -5.79 30.59 7.32
N ASP A 216 -4.88 31.34 7.95
CA ASP A 216 -5.09 31.91 9.30
C ASP A 216 -6.32 32.85 9.38
N THR A 217 -6.79 33.36 8.24
CA THR A 217 -8.00 34.19 8.12
C THR A 217 -9.26 33.37 7.77
N LEU A 218 -9.19 32.03 7.86
CA LEU A 218 -10.26 31.09 7.54
C LEU A 218 -10.76 31.14 6.08
N ASP A 219 -9.94 31.63 5.14
CA ASP A 219 -10.19 31.41 3.72
C ASP A 219 -9.76 29.98 3.37
N CYS A 220 -10.74 29.14 3.03
CA CYS A 220 -10.51 27.72 2.81
C CYS A 220 -10.78 27.32 1.36
N HIS A 221 -10.00 26.37 0.86
CA HIS A 221 -10.19 25.77 -0.45
C HIS A 221 -9.86 24.29 -0.43
N TYR A 222 -10.56 23.53 -1.26
CA TYR A 222 -10.21 22.16 -1.56
C TYR A 222 -8.83 22.10 -2.21
N LEU A 223 -8.11 21.02 -1.93
CA LEU A 223 -6.82 20.75 -2.53
C LEU A 223 -6.97 19.74 -3.65
N GLU A 224 -6.46 20.10 -4.81
CA GLU A 224 -6.15 19.14 -5.87
C GLU A 224 -4.78 18.50 -5.60
N TYR A 225 -4.53 17.34 -6.21
CA TYR A 225 -3.30 16.57 -6.00
C TYR A 225 -2.04 17.41 -6.26
N GLY A 226 -1.06 17.33 -5.37
CA GLY A 226 0.14 18.16 -5.40
C GLY A 226 0.00 19.50 -4.69
N GLY A 227 -1.13 19.74 -4.01
CA GLY A 227 -1.42 20.99 -3.31
C GLY A 227 -1.81 22.15 -4.22
N ILE A 228 -2.44 21.84 -5.34
CA ILE A 228 -2.99 22.85 -6.25
C ILE A 228 -4.28 23.42 -5.63
N LYS A 229 -4.46 24.74 -5.72
CA LYS A 229 -5.63 25.42 -5.16
C LYS A 229 -6.87 25.05 -5.98
N GLY A 230 -7.76 24.26 -5.38
CA GLY A 230 -9.05 23.91 -5.95
C GLY A 230 -10.16 24.89 -5.59
N LYS A 231 -11.41 24.40 -5.63
CA LYS A 231 -12.62 25.20 -5.39
C LYS A 231 -12.67 25.73 -3.96
N LYS A 232 -13.23 26.93 -3.78
CA LYS A 232 -13.47 27.52 -2.46
C LYS A 232 -14.37 26.61 -1.62
N ALA A 233 -14.02 26.47 -0.35
CA ALA A 233 -14.73 25.67 0.63
C ALA A 233 -15.13 26.54 1.82
N LYS A 234 -16.33 26.35 2.35
CA LYS A 234 -16.74 26.93 3.62
C LYS A 234 -16.56 25.87 4.70
N VAL A 235 -15.57 26.06 5.56
CA VAL A 235 -15.31 25.19 6.71
C VAL A 235 -15.88 25.83 7.97
N SER A 236 -16.43 25.01 8.85
CA SER A 236 -16.87 25.45 10.17
C SER A 236 -16.49 24.41 11.21
N ASP A 237 -15.96 24.90 12.33
CA ASP A 237 -15.60 24.05 13.47
C ASP A 237 -16.86 23.61 14.23
N LEU A 238 -16.95 22.31 14.56
CA LEU A 238 -18.13 21.68 15.13
C LEU A 238 -18.02 21.51 16.65
N TRP A 239 -17.69 22.61 17.33
CA TRP A 239 -17.66 22.62 18.79
C TRP A 239 -19.07 22.88 19.32
N MET A 240 -19.38 22.29 20.46
CA MET A 240 -20.65 22.57 21.12
C MET A 240 -20.66 24.00 21.62
N LYS A 241 -21.58 24.81 21.09
CA LYS A 241 -21.73 26.21 21.46
C LYS A 241 -22.80 26.34 22.53
N PRO A 242 -22.53 27.02 23.66
CA PRO A 242 -23.54 27.28 24.66
C PRO A 242 -24.58 28.26 24.12
N ASP A 243 -25.84 27.90 24.21
CA ASP A 243 -26.99 28.77 23.98
C ASP A 243 -27.46 29.33 25.32
N GLN A 244 -27.23 30.62 25.52
CA GLN A 244 -27.59 31.31 26.75
C GLN A 244 -29.11 31.37 27.00
N LYS A 245 -29.95 31.26 25.96
CA LYS A 245 -31.41 31.34 26.10
C LYS A 245 -32.01 30.02 26.57
N THR A 246 -31.49 28.91 26.07
CA THR A 246 -32.00 27.57 26.38
C THR A 246 -31.21 26.88 27.48
N GLY A 247 -30.01 27.38 27.81
CA GLY A 247 -29.08 26.75 28.74
C GLY A 247 -28.46 25.45 28.18
N LEU A 248 -28.64 25.18 26.89
CA LEU A 248 -28.12 24.00 26.22
C LEU A 248 -26.82 24.33 25.50
N SER A 249 -25.88 23.40 25.46
CA SER A 249 -24.80 23.45 24.47
C SER A 249 -25.23 22.68 23.23
N THR A 250 -25.04 23.22 22.03
CA THR A 250 -25.50 22.59 20.78
C THR A 250 -24.43 22.64 19.70
N LYS A 251 -24.39 21.60 18.87
CA LYS A 251 -23.73 21.64 17.56
C LYS A 251 -24.68 21.08 16.51
N ALA A 252 -24.75 21.74 15.36
CA ALA A 252 -25.66 21.35 14.29
C ALA A 252 -24.97 21.52 12.94
N PHE A 253 -25.12 20.53 12.06
CA PHE A 253 -24.43 20.53 10.78
C PHE A 253 -25.10 19.64 9.75
N GLN A 254 -24.85 19.95 8.48
CA GLN A 254 -25.40 19.21 7.36
C GLN A 254 -24.51 18.00 7.04
N VAL A 255 -25.12 16.82 6.99
CA VAL A 255 -24.46 15.52 6.75
C VAL A 255 -24.50 15.15 5.27
N SER A 256 -25.65 15.40 4.63
CA SER A 256 -25.90 15.24 3.19
C SER A 256 -26.80 16.38 2.70
N ALA A 257 -27.11 16.43 1.40
CA ALA A 257 -28.00 17.46 0.83
C ALA A 257 -29.36 17.57 1.54
N ASP A 258 -29.88 16.46 2.07
CA ASP A 258 -31.20 16.35 2.68
C ASP A 258 -31.20 16.00 4.17
N VAL A 259 -30.04 15.72 4.78
CA VAL A 259 -29.90 15.31 6.18
C VAL A 259 -29.11 16.32 7.00
N HIS A 260 -29.71 16.78 8.09
CA HIS A 260 -29.12 17.69 9.07
C HIS A 260 -29.10 17.04 10.46
N LEU A 261 -27.93 17.02 11.11
CA LEU A 261 -27.75 16.48 12.46
C LEU A 261 -27.68 17.64 13.46
N ASN A 262 -28.42 17.52 14.56
CA ASN A 262 -28.34 18.42 15.71
C ASN A 262 -28.06 17.59 16.97
N VAL A 263 -26.98 17.95 17.65
CA VAL A 263 -26.56 17.36 18.92
C VAL A 263 -26.67 18.43 19.99
N SER A 264 -27.46 18.17 21.03
CA SER A 264 -27.62 19.05 22.18
C SER A 264 -27.23 18.35 23.48
N GLN A 265 -26.63 19.12 24.37
CA GLN A 265 -26.26 18.74 25.72
C GLN A 265 -26.94 19.70 26.68
N GLY A 266 -27.75 19.15 27.58
CA GLY A 266 -28.37 19.88 28.66
C GLY A 266 -27.62 19.78 29.99
N ASN A 267 -28.38 19.94 31.07
CA ASN A 267 -27.94 19.99 32.46
C ASN A 267 -26.70 19.14 32.80
N THR A 268 -25.57 19.80 33.03
CA THR A 268 -24.29 19.21 33.44
C THR A 268 -24.26 19.05 34.96
N ARG A 269 -24.71 17.91 35.49
CA ARG A 269 -24.57 17.55 36.92
C ARG A 269 -24.01 16.15 37.03
N ASP A 270 -22.98 15.97 37.87
CA ASP A 270 -22.35 14.68 38.19
C ASP A 270 -21.68 13.98 37.00
N ARG A 271 -20.86 14.71 36.22
CA ARG A 271 -20.12 14.21 35.04
C ARG A 271 -20.99 13.51 33.98
N LYS A 272 -22.32 13.68 34.06
CA LYS A 272 -23.32 13.22 33.09
C LYS A 272 -24.17 14.41 32.69
N SER A 273 -24.66 14.38 31.46
CA SER A 273 -25.55 15.38 30.89
C SER A 273 -26.69 14.71 30.16
N ASP A 274 -27.82 15.40 30.08
CA ASP A 274 -28.93 14.97 29.23
C ASP A 274 -28.56 15.29 27.77
N TRP A 275 -28.18 14.26 27.03
CA TRP A 275 -27.79 14.37 25.62
C TRP A 275 -28.98 14.04 24.73
N THR A 276 -29.21 14.87 23.72
CA THR A 276 -30.19 14.60 22.67
C THR A 276 -29.51 14.70 21.30
N VAL A 277 -29.71 13.69 20.47
CA VAL A 277 -29.28 13.71 19.06
C VAL A 277 -30.53 13.62 18.20
N VAL A 278 -30.78 14.67 17.41
CA VAL A 278 -31.92 14.77 16.50
C VAL A 278 -31.40 14.86 15.07
N VAL A 279 -31.93 14.01 14.20
CA VAL A 279 -31.73 14.13 12.76
C VAL A 279 -32.97 14.74 12.13
N THR A 280 -32.77 15.69 11.23
CA THR A 280 -33.82 16.25 10.36
C THR A 280 -33.55 15.81 8.93
N LYS A 281 -34.48 15.08 8.31
CA LYS A 281 -34.41 14.68 6.91
C LYS A 281 -35.62 15.21 6.15
N ASN A 282 -35.41 15.97 5.08
CA ASN A 282 -36.48 16.61 4.30
C ASN A 282 -37.51 17.34 5.22
N GLY A 283 -37.02 18.04 6.24
CA GLY A 283 -37.84 18.74 7.24
C GLY A 283 -38.44 17.86 8.35
N LYS A 284 -38.46 16.53 8.20
CA LYS A 284 -38.96 15.61 9.23
C LYS A 284 -37.89 15.33 10.29
N LYS A 285 -38.21 15.62 11.55
CA LYS A 285 -37.33 15.37 12.71
C LYS A 285 -37.49 13.94 13.24
N THR A 286 -36.39 13.31 13.61
CA THR A 286 -36.33 12.01 14.28
C THR A 286 -35.28 12.06 15.39
N THR A 287 -35.66 11.70 16.61
CA THR A 287 -34.72 11.63 17.74
C THR A 287 -34.02 10.28 17.73
N LEU A 288 -32.70 10.29 17.62
CA LEU A 288 -31.88 9.07 17.62
C LEU A 288 -31.44 8.70 19.04
N ILE A 289 -31.03 9.69 19.82
CA ILE A 289 -30.57 9.55 21.22
C ILE A 289 -31.31 10.55 22.08
N LYS A 290 -31.75 10.11 23.26
CA LYS A 290 -32.22 10.95 24.37
C LYS A 290 -31.87 10.24 25.68
N GLU A 291 -30.62 10.40 26.12
CA GLU A 291 -30.03 9.62 27.20
C GLU A 291 -29.21 10.52 28.13
N ARG A 292 -29.12 10.16 29.42
CA ARG A 292 -28.26 10.85 30.39
C ARG A 292 -26.91 10.14 30.49
N VAL A 293 -25.90 10.66 29.80
CA VAL A 293 -24.57 10.04 29.65
C VAL A 293 -23.45 11.07 29.80
N GLY A 294 -22.21 10.63 29.96
CA GLY A 294 -21.04 11.53 30.02
C GLY A 294 -20.79 12.22 28.68
N TYR A 295 -20.68 11.44 27.61
CA TYR A 295 -20.29 11.92 26.28
C TYR A 295 -21.15 11.30 25.19
N VAL A 296 -21.38 12.06 24.13
CA VAL A 296 -21.88 11.54 22.85
C VAL A 296 -20.94 11.98 21.74
N GLN A 297 -20.36 11.01 21.06
CA GLN A 297 -19.52 11.24 19.89
C GLN A 297 -20.27 10.83 18.63
N SER A 298 -20.01 11.55 17.55
CA SER A 298 -20.65 11.34 16.25
C SER A 298 -19.59 11.10 15.19
N PHE A 299 -19.75 10.06 14.40
CA PHE A 299 -18.86 9.71 13.30
C PHE A 299 -19.69 9.40 12.07
N ILE A 300 -19.25 9.87 10.92
CA ILE A 300 -19.96 9.67 9.66
C ILE A 300 -19.04 8.97 8.69
N SER A 301 -19.56 7.96 7.99
CA SER A 301 -18.79 7.25 6.98
C SER A 301 -18.38 8.18 5.82
N PRO A 302 -17.26 7.90 5.13
CA PRO A 302 -16.73 8.72 4.04
C PRO A 302 -17.77 9.11 2.97
N GLU A 303 -18.57 8.16 2.49
CA GLU A 303 -19.64 8.37 1.49
C GLU A 303 -20.97 8.82 2.11
N ARG A 304 -20.98 9.12 3.42
CA ARG A 304 -22.13 9.68 4.15
C ARG A 304 -23.36 8.76 4.14
N LYS A 305 -23.16 7.44 4.07
CA LYS A 305 -24.26 6.44 4.15
C LYS A 305 -24.57 6.02 5.58
N THR A 306 -23.58 6.08 6.47
CA THR A 306 -23.70 5.57 7.84
C THR A 306 -23.36 6.64 8.87
N LEU A 307 -24.12 6.69 9.96
CA LEU A 307 -23.82 7.45 11.17
C LEU A 307 -23.57 6.49 12.33
N VAL A 308 -22.42 6.63 12.96
CA VAL A 308 -22.07 5.94 14.21
C VAL A 308 -22.14 6.95 15.34
N LEU A 309 -22.97 6.66 16.34
CA LEU A 309 -23.04 7.38 17.59
C LEU A 309 -22.46 6.51 18.69
N VAL A 310 -21.52 7.05 19.45
CA VAL A 310 -20.95 6.38 20.63
C VAL A 310 -21.38 7.15 21.87
N THR A 311 -22.13 6.51 22.75
CA THR A 311 -22.56 7.08 24.04
C THR A 311 -21.73 6.48 25.16
N GLU A 312 -21.09 7.33 25.97
CA GLU A 312 -20.13 6.90 26.99
C GLU A 312 -20.47 7.53 28.34
N SER A 313 -20.31 6.78 29.42
CA SER A 313 -20.48 7.26 30.79
C SER A 313 -19.34 6.79 31.66
N GLY A 314 -18.79 7.66 32.51
CA GLY A 314 -17.70 7.33 33.43
C GLY A 314 -16.55 8.33 33.34
N LEU A 315 -15.38 7.90 33.80
CA LEU A 315 -14.14 8.68 33.75
C LEU A 315 -13.34 8.37 32.48
N ASP A 316 -12.58 9.34 31.99
CA ASP A 316 -11.70 9.17 30.81
C ASP A 316 -10.81 7.93 30.90
N SER A 317 -10.28 7.62 32.09
CA SER A 317 -9.42 6.45 32.34
C SER A 317 -10.20 5.14 32.59
N LYS A 318 -11.52 5.20 32.80
CA LYS A 318 -12.37 4.05 33.11
C LYS A 318 -13.84 4.38 32.84
N MET A 319 -14.35 4.03 31.65
CA MET A 319 -15.78 4.19 31.37
C MET A 319 -16.59 3.09 32.07
N GLU A 320 -17.70 3.48 32.68
CA GLU A 320 -18.72 2.59 33.24
C GLU A 320 -19.47 1.87 32.11
N SER A 321 -19.77 2.62 31.05
CA SER A 321 -20.42 2.13 29.83
C SER A 321 -19.90 2.87 28.59
N SER A 322 -19.85 2.17 27.48
CA SER A 322 -19.63 2.73 26.14
C SER A 322 -20.47 1.93 25.17
N LYS A 323 -21.46 2.56 24.55
CA LYS A 323 -22.45 1.91 23.68
C LYS A 323 -22.36 2.52 22.28
N VAL A 324 -22.17 1.65 21.30
CA VAL A 324 -22.09 2.02 19.89
C VAL A 324 -23.46 1.80 19.25
N GLN A 325 -23.92 2.78 18.49
CA GLN A 325 -25.19 2.77 17.80
C GLN A 325 -24.97 3.19 16.35
N VAL A 326 -25.33 2.31 15.41
CA VAL A 326 -25.09 2.50 13.98
C VAL A 326 -26.41 2.74 13.28
N TYR A 327 -26.50 3.80 12.49
CA TYR A 327 -27.70 4.23 11.77
C TYR A 327 -27.43 4.36 10.29
N ASP A 328 -28.41 3.94 9.47
CA ASP A 328 -28.42 4.18 8.04
C ASP A 328 -28.93 5.60 7.79
N LEU A 329 -28.12 6.47 7.17
CA LEU A 329 -28.48 7.87 6.96
C LEU A 329 -29.59 8.05 5.92
N LYS A 330 -29.80 7.06 5.03
CA LYS A 330 -30.89 7.08 4.06
C LYS A 330 -32.26 6.87 4.71
N THR A 331 -32.38 5.96 5.67
CA THR A 331 -33.65 5.57 6.29
C THR A 331 -33.81 6.10 7.71
N LEU A 332 -32.72 6.56 8.33
CA LEU A 332 -32.59 6.93 9.74
C LEU A 332 -32.92 5.82 10.73
N LYS A 333 -32.98 4.57 10.26
CA LYS A 333 -33.20 3.40 11.12
C LYS A 333 -31.87 2.96 11.71
N ARG A 334 -31.93 2.54 12.98
CA ARG A 334 -30.79 1.91 13.65
C ARG A 334 -30.54 0.55 13.01
N ILE A 335 -29.34 0.36 12.47
CA ILE A 335 -28.88 -0.89 11.87
C ILE A 335 -28.40 -1.85 12.96
N ARG A 336 -27.59 -1.33 13.89
CA ARG A 336 -26.92 -2.11 14.95
C ARG A 336 -26.81 -1.31 16.25
N SER A 337 -26.71 -2.04 17.35
CA SER A 337 -26.27 -1.49 18.64
C SER A 337 -25.55 -2.57 19.44
N TYR A 338 -24.44 -2.20 20.05
CA TYR A 338 -23.65 -3.10 20.88
C TYR A 338 -22.83 -2.30 21.90
N ASP A 339 -22.40 -2.97 22.96
CA ASP A 339 -21.48 -2.40 23.93
C ASP A 339 -20.04 -2.50 23.42
N SER A 340 -19.26 -1.44 23.60
CA SER A 340 -17.84 -1.44 23.27
C SER A 340 -17.10 -2.44 24.18
N PRO A 341 -16.23 -3.29 23.62
CA PRO A 341 -15.63 -4.43 24.34
C PRO A 341 -14.82 -4.01 25.56
N TYR A 342 -14.18 -2.85 25.52
CA TYR A 342 -13.22 -2.43 26.56
C TYR A 342 -13.72 -1.32 27.48
N ARG A 343 -14.91 -0.75 27.22
CA ARG A 343 -15.44 0.40 27.98
C ARG A 343 -14.36 1.47 28.22
N ALA A 344 -13.69 1.85 27.15
CA ALA A 344 -12.69 2.90 27.13
C ALA A 344 -13.19 4.05 26.27
N ARG A 345 -12.71 5.27 26.56
CA ARG A 345 -13.09 6.47 25.81
C ARG A 345 -12.74 6.30 24.34
N THR A 346 -13.72 6.60 23.50
CA THR A 346 -13.51 6.63 22.05
C THR A 346 -12.78 7.92 21.68
N GLU A 347 -11.71 7.81 20.90
CA GLU A 347 -10.93 8.95 20.40
C GLU A 347 -11.35 9.30 18.96
N SER A 348 -11.63 8.28 18.16
CA SER A 348 -12.00 8.42 16.74
C SER A 348 -12.47 7.10 16.14
N ILE A 349 -12.90 7.14 14.87
CA ILE A 349 -13.16 5.94 14.08
C ILE A 349 -12.28 5.95 12.83
N GLN A 350 -11.58 4.84 12.61
CA GLN A 350 -10.88 4.59 11.35
C GLN A 350 -11.82 3.84 10.41
N TRP A 351 -12.33 4.56 9.42
CA TRP A 351 -13.20 3.98 8.38
C TRP A 351 -12.41 3.22 7.36
N ILE A 352 -12.88 2.01 7.07
CA ILE A 352 -12.23 1.10 6.15
C ILE A 352 -12.90 1.19 4.79
N THR A 353 -14.14 0.72 4.78
CA THR A 353 -15.12 0.88 3.73
C THR A 353 -16.33 1.58 4.35
N GLU A 354 -17.43 1.69 3.61
CA GLU A 354 -18.70 2.13 4.17
C GLU A 354 -19.31 1.13 5.15
N ASP A 355 -18.91 -0.15 5.07
CA ASP A 355 -19.44 -1.26 5.86
C ASP A 355 -18.52 -1.65 7.02
N GLU A 356 -17.26 -1.22 6.98
CA GLU A 356 -16.21 -1.68 7.88
C GLU A 356 -15.53 -0.51 8.57
N TYR A 357 -15.29 -0.63 9.87
CA TYR A 357 -14.53 0.38 10.62
C TYR A 357 -13.88 -0.19 11.88
N ILE A 358 -12.92 0.57 12.42
CA ILE A 358 -12.28 0.28 13.71
C ILE A 358 -12.50 1.50 14.62
N ILE A 359 -12.90 1.23 15.86
CA ILE A 359 -13.02 2.27 16.89
C ILE A 359 -11.66 2.42 17.57
N GLU A 360 -11.04 3.61 17.45
CA GLU A 360 -9.82 3.91 18.18
C GLU A 360 -10.19 4.38 19.59
N GLN A 361 -9.67 3.68 20.60
CA GLN A 361 -9.92 3.98 22.00
C GLN A 361 -8.63 4.38 22.70
N TYR A 362 -8.77 5.22 23.74
CA TYR A 362 -7.65 5.66 24.55
C TYR A 362 -7.21 4.59 25.54
N PHE A 363 -5.98 4.09 25.40
CA PHE A 363 -5.34 3.17 26.36
C PHE A 363 -3.90 3.61 26.66
N SER A 364 -3.50 3.52 27.94
CA SER A 364 -2.10 3.72 28.35
C SER A 364 -1.18 2.55 27.97
N ASN A 365 -1.73 1.35 27.76
CA ASN A 365 -1.02 0.16 27.27
C ASN A 365 -1.82 -0.51 26.14
N PRO A 366 -1.76 0.02 24.92
CA PRO A 366 -2.63 -0.43 23.83
C PRO A 366 -2.37 -1.87 23.37
N GLY A 367 -1.17 -2.43 23.61
CA GLY A 367 -0.85 -3.82 23.27
C GLY A 367 -1.70 -4.86 24.02
N SER A 368 -2.20 -4.52 25.21
CA SER A 368 -3.09 -5.39 25.99
C SER A 368 -4.56 -5.32 25.57
N TYR A 369 -4.92 -4.38 24.70
CA TYR A 369 -6.31 -4.11 24.30
C TYR A 369 -6.43 -4.16 22.77
N PRO A 370 -6.56 -5.36 22.19
CA PRO A 370 -6.59 -5.53 20.74
C PRO A 370 -7.80 -4.79 20.12
N PRO A 371 -7.62 -3.99 19.05
CA PRO A 371 -8.73 -3.32 18.41
C PRO A 371 -9.66 -4.35 17.75
N SER A 372 -10.88 -3.93 17.42
CA SER A 372 -11.83 -4.78 16.71
C SER A 372 -12.22 -4.17 15.38
N LEU A 373 -12.19 -4.98 14.33
CA LEU A 373 -12.81 -4.69 13.05
C LEU A 373 -14.31 -4.93 13.16
N TYR A 374 -15.12 -3.89 12.98
CA TYR A 374 -16.56 -3.97 12.94
C TYR A 374 -17.04 -4.09 11.50
N VAL A 375 -17.87 -5.10 11.22
CA VAL A 375 -18.51 -5.32 9.92
C VAL A 375 -20.02 -5.15 10.10
N ILE A 376 -20.57 -4.04 9.60
CA ILE A 376 -21.94 -3.61 9.88
C ILE A 376 -22.96 -4.60 9.30
N SER A 377 -22.83 -4.94 8.02
CA SER A 377 -23.72 -5.83 7.28
C SER A 377 -23.85 -7.20 7.95
N GLU A 378 -22.70 -7.78 8.32
CA GLU A 378 -22.59 -9.13 8.89
C GLU A 378 -22.86 -9.19 10.40
N ASN A 379 -22.97 -8.04 11.08
CA ASN A 379 -23.09 -7.95 12.54
C ASN A 379 -21.96 -8.71 13.26
N LYS A 380 -20.72 -8.53 12.79
CA LYS A 380 -19.54 -9.16 13.37
C LYS A 380 -18.52 -8.14 13.83
N HIS A 381 -17.76 -8.56 14.83
CA HIS A 381 -16.62 -7.84 15.37
C HIS A 381 -15.47 -8.83 15.47
N LEU A 382 -14.39 -8.58 14.73
CA LEU A 382 -13.22 -9.45 14.71
C LEU A 382 -12.08 -8.78 15.47
N LYS A 383 -11.51 -9.48 16.45
CA LYS A 383 -10.36 -8.95 17.17
C LYS A 383 -9.13 -8.95 16.26
N LEU A 384 -8.43 -7.84 16.27
CA LEU A 384 -7.17 -7.63 15.57
C LEU A 384 -6.03 -7.69 16.57
N ASN A 385 -4.93 -8.32 16.20
CA ASN A 385 -3.69 -8.10 16.95
C ASN A 385 -3.29 -6.62 16.82
N TYR A 386 -2.96 -5.97 17.94
CA TYR A 386 -2.58 -4.55 17.93
C TYR A 386 -1.36 -4.28 17.04
N SER A 387 -0.36 -5.18 17.00
CA SER A 387 0.80 -5.02 16.11
C SER A 387 0.38 -5.02 14.64
N THR A 388 -0.44 -5.99 14.25
CA THR A 388 -0.98 -6.11 12.90
C THR A 388 -1.85 -4.89 12.54
N TYR A 389 -2.67 -4.38 13.47
CA TYR A 389 -3.46 -3.16 13.27
C TYR A 389 -2.57 -1.91 13.13
N SER A 390 -1.57 -1.76 14.00
CA SER A 390 -0.65 -0.62 13.99
C SER A 390 0.06 -0.52 12.64
N ASP A 391 0.45 -1.66 12.08
CA ASP A 391 1.00 -1.71 10.73
C ASP A 391 -0.09 -1.48 9.68
N TRP A 392 -1.25 -2.14 9.80
CA TRP A 392 -2.38 -1.97 8.87
C TRP A 392 -2.76 -0.52 8.63
N LYS A 393 -2.81 0.28 9.69
CA LYS A 393 -3.15 1.71 9.63
C LYS A 393 -2.27 2.49 8.65
N LYS A 394 -1.03 2.05 8.40
CA LYS A 394 -0.08 2.69 7.48
C LYS A 394 -0.39 2.40 6.01
N TYR A 395 -1.01 1.26 5.72
CA TYR A 395 -1.29 0.79 4.35
C TYR A 395 -2.72 1.07 3.90
N TRP A 396 -3.55 1.65 4.76
CA TRP A 396 -4.97 1.96 4.51
C TRP A 396 -5.20 2.62 3.14
N ASN A 397 -4.32 3.56 2.82
CA ASN A 397 -4.42 4.42 1.65
C ASN A 397 -4.01 3.75 0.33
N SER A 398 -3.49 2.52 0.39
CA SER A 398 -3.07 1.71 -0.76
C SER A 398 -3.94 0.46 -0.97
N PHE A 399 -5.00 0.32 -0.17
CA PHE A 399 -5.76 -0.91 -0.07
C PHE A 399 -7.26 -0.66 -0.12
N GLN A 400 -7.91 -1.06 -1.21
CA GLN A 400 -9.38 -1.04 -1.35
C GLN A 400 -9.84 -2.24 -2.20
N PHE A 401 -9.89 -3.43 -1.61
CA PHE A 401 -10.55 -4.59 -2.25
C PHE A 401 -11.85 -4.90 -1.51
N SER A 402 -12.92 -5.13 -2.28
CA SER A 402 -14.13 -5.74 -1.75
C SER A 402 -13.82 -7.15 -1.23
N ASN A 403 -14.45 -7.53 -0.11
CA ASN A 403 -14.38 -8.86 0.50
C ASN A 403 -13.01 -9.31 1.03
N VAL A 404 -12.08 -8.38 1.27
CA VAL A 404 -10.81 -8.64 1.96
C VAL A 404 -10.74 -7.75 3.20
N PHE A 405 -10.93 -8.36 4.37
CA PHE A 405 -11.12 -7.67 5.64
C PHE A 405 -9.90 -7.79 6.58
N PHE A 406 -8.93 -8.65 6.27
CA PHE A 406 -7.61 -8.72 6.92
C PHE A 406 -6.49 -8.66 5.88
N PRO A 407 -6.07 -7.46 5.48
CA PRO A 407 -5.15 -7.30 4.36
C PRO A 407 -3.67 -7.45 4.72
N MET A 408 -3.31 -7.41 6.00
CA MET A 408 -1.91 -7.28 6.39
C MET A 408 -1.08 -8.56 6.35
N GLU A 409 -1.71 -9.73 6.41
CA GLU A 409 -0.98 -11.01 6.47
C GLU A 409 -1.78 -12.11 5.76
N PRO A 410 -2.00 -12.02 4.43
CA PRO A 410 -2.52 -13.17 3.72
C PRO A 410 -1.52 -14.32 3.85
N VAL A 411 -2.03 -15.49 4.21
CA VAL A 411 -1.23 -16.69 4.46
C VAL A 411 -1.29 -17.59 3.22
N ALA A 412 -0.14 -17.85 2.61
CA ALA A 412 -0.06 -18.82 1.52
C ALA A 412 -0.18 -20.25 2.07
N ILE A 413 -0.95 -21.10 1.40
CA ILE A 413 -0.97 -22.53 1.69
C ILE A 413 -0.36 -23.25 0.50
N LYS A 414 0.68 -24.03 0.77
CA LYS A 414 1.39 -24.82 -0.23
C LYS A 414 1.31 -26.30 0.11
N SER A 415 1.20 -27.14 -0.91
CA SER A 415 1.37 -28.58 -0.83
C SER A 415 2.26 -28.97 -2.00
N ASP A 416 3.42 -29.56 -1.71
CA ASP A 416 4.46 -29.81 -2.71
C ASP A 416 4.83 -28.53 -3.51
N GLN A 417 4.59 -28.52 -4.82
CA GLN A 417 4.80 -27.35 -5.69
C GLN A 417 3.53 -26.52 -5.91
N GLY A 418 2.37 -27.02 -5.45
CA GLY A 418 1.09 -26.37 -5.62
C GLY A 418 0.85 -25.25 -4.59
N VAL A 419 0.05 -24.26 -4.99
CA VAL A 419 -0.42 -23.18 -4.10
C VAL A 419 -1.94 -23.09 -4.15
N LEU A 420 -2.56 -22.88 -2.99
CA LEU A 420 -3.99 -22.69 -2.88
C LEU A 420 -4.40 -21.35 -3.51
N GLU A 421 -5.34 -21.40 -4.46
CA GLU A 421 -5.97 -20.21 -5.02
C GLU A 421 -7.18 -19.75 -4.19
N TYR A 422 -7.31 -18.45 -3.98
CA TYR A 422 -8.33 -17.80 -3.17
C TYR A 422 -9.20 -16.88 -4.04
N LYS A 423 -10.53 -16.98 -3.92
CA LYS A 423 -11.46 -16.05 -4.59
C LYS A 423 -11.74 -14.79 -3.76
N GLY A 424 -11.63 -14.90 -2.44
CA GLY A 424 -11.87 -13.85 -1.46
C GLY A 424 -10.70 -13.74 -0.48
N GLN A 425 -10.96 -13.35 0.76
CA GLN A 425 -9.93 -13.24 1.80
C GLN A 425 -9.07 -14.51 1.86
N PRO A 426 -7.74 -14.41 1.70
CA PRO A 426 -6.83 -15.53 1.93
C PRO A 426 -6.90 -16.04 3.35
N THR A 427 -6.34 -17.23 3.56
CA THR A 427 -6.07 -17.75 4.90
C THR A 427 -5.44 -16.65 5.76
N PHE A 428 -5.91 -16.52 7.01
CA PHE A 428 -5.42 -15.50 7.93
C PHE A 428 -5.20 -16.08 9.33
N TYR A 429 -4.51 -15.35 10.19
CA TYR A 429 -4.27 -15.73 11.56
C TYR A 429 -5.10 -14.87 12.51
N MET A 430 -5.90 -15.52 13.36
CA MET A 430 -6.75 -14.83 14.34
C MET A 430 -6.85 -15.69 15.61
N GLU A 431 -6.73 -15.05 16.78
CA GLU A 431 -6.88 -15.70 18.09
C GLU A 431 -6.08 -17.02 18.26
N GLY A 432 -4.85 -17.07 17.73
CA GLY A 432 -3.99 -18.25 17.90
C GLY A 432 -4.13 -19.33 16.83
N GLN A 433 -5.03 -19.16 15.85
CA GLN A 433 -5.37 -20.19 14.86
C GLN A 433 -5.32 -19.65 13.42
N HIS A 434 -5.03 -20.55 12.48
CA HIS A 434 -5.12 -20.27 11.05
C HIS A 434 -6.51 -20.58 10.54
N TYR A 435 -7.22 -19.58 10.05
CA TYR A 435 -8.53 -19.73 9.46
C TYR A 435 -8.38 -19.88 7.94
N VAL A 436 -8.82 -21.02 7.40
CA VAL A 436 -8.80 -21.31 5.97
C VAL A 436 -10.20 -21.14 5.36
N PRO A 437 -10.31 -20.64 4.13
CA PRO A 437 -11.58 -20.58 3.44
C PRO A 437 -12.04 -22.00 3.08
N LEU A 438 -13.20 -22.39 3.62
CA LEU A 438 -13.67 -23.78 3.65
C LEU A 438 -13.85 -24.36 2.24
N GLU A 439 -14.52 -23.64 1.34
CA GLU A 439 -14.79 -24.12 -0.03
C GLU A 439 -13.49 -24.34 -0.81
N GLU A 440 -12.64 -23.31 -0.87
CA GLU A 440 -11.38 -23.38 -1.61
C GLU A 440 -10.45 -24.45 -1.05
N PHE A 441 -10.30 -24.51 0.28
CA PHE A 441 -9.43 -25.49 0.93
C PHE A 441 -9.93 -26.92 0.72
N THR A 442 -11.22 -27.19 0.96
CA THR A 442 -11.77 -28.56 0.79
C THR A 442 -11.74 -29.01 -0.66
N LYS A 443 -12.05 -28.11 -1.61
CA LYS A 443 -11.95 -28.39 -3.04
C LYS A 443 -10.51 -28.74 -3.46
N ALA A 444 -9.54 -27.96 -3.01
CA ALA A 444 -8.14 -28.15 -3.41
C ALA A 444 -7.55 -29.46 -2.86
N PHE A 445 -7.97 -29.90 -1.68
CA PHE A 445 -7.52 -31.15 -1.07
C PHE A 445 -8.46 -32.35 -1.30
N HIS A 446 -9.44 -32.23 -2.22
CA HIS A 446 -10.43 -33.27 -2.53
C HIS A 446 -11.21 -33.79 -1.31
N ILE A 447 -11.53 -32.90 -0.38
CA ILE A 447 -12.33 -33.20 0.81
C ILE A 447 -13.80 -32.97 0.47
N GLN A 448 -14.62 -33.99 0.65
CA GLN A 448 -16.07 -33.84 0.67
C GLN A 448 -16.49 -33.36 2.05
N TYR A 449 -17.41 -32.40 2.11
CA TYR A 449 -17.97 -31.97 3.38
C TYR A 449 -19.49 -31.85 3.31
N ASN A 450 -20.14 -32.11 4.45
CA ASN A 450 -21.58 -31.92 4.61
C ASN A 450 -21.84 -31.02 5.82
N LEU A 451 -22.60 -29.94 5.60
CA LEU A 451 -23.01 -28.97 6.61
C LEU A 451 -24.28 -29.46 7.30
N GLY A 452 -24.13 -30.31 8.32
CA GLY A 452 -25.23 -30.70 9.20
C GLY A 452 -25.54 -29.62 10.24
N LYS A 453 -26.73 -29.67 10.86
CA LYS A 453 -27.25 -28.67 11.82
C LYS A 453 -26.36 -28.44 13.05
N ASP A 454 -25.66 -29.47 13.51
CA ASP A 454 -24.84 -29.41 14.73
C ASP A 454 -23.36 -29.73 14.46
N ARG A 455 -23.03 -30.20 13.26
CA ARG A 455 -21.68 -30.60 12.90
C ARG A 455 -21.42 -30.47 11.41
N ILE A 456 -20.20 -30.09 11.06
CA ILE A 456 -19.65 -30.29 9.73
C ILE A 456 -18.94 -31.64 9.74
N THR A 457 -19.26 -32.48 8.78
CA THR A 457 -18.57 -33.76 8.56
C THR A 457 -17.69 -33.63 7.34
N PHE A 458 -16.51 -34.22 7.40
CA PHE A 458 -15.49 -34.20 6.35
C PHE A 458 -15.11 -35.63 6.01
N THR A 459 -14.95 -35.91 4.72
CA THR A 459 -14.48 -37.19 4.23
C THR A 459 -13.43 -36.96 3.15
N ARG A 460 -12.32 -37.70 3.22
CA ARG A 460 -11.22 -37.65 2.26
C ARG A 460 -10.67 -39.06 2.14
N GLY A 461 -10.75 -39.66 0.96
CA GLY A 461 -10.41 -41.07 0.79
C GLY A 461 -11.19 -41.96 1.76
N GLN A 462 -10.46 -42.72 2.59
CA GLN A 462 -11.04 -43.57 3.66
C GLN A 462 -11.06 -42.89 5.04
N ARG A 463 -10.61 -41.63 5.12
CA ARG A 463 -10.54 -40.86 6.36
C ARG A 463 -11.78 -40.00 6.51
N SER A 464 -12.21 -39.82 7.75
CA SER A 464 -13.32 -38.95 8.09
C SER A 464 -13.01 -38.16 9.35
N SER A 465 -13.53 -36.95 9.43
CA SER A 465 -13.51 -36.15 10.66
C SER A 465 -14.78 -35.31 10.78
N SER A 466 -14.97 -34.69 11.94
CA SER A 466 -16.10 -33.77 12.14
C SER A 466 -15.76 -32.65 13.10
N VAL A 467 -16.38 -31.50 12.88
CA VAL A 467 -16.27 -30.31 13.73
C VAL A 467 -17.67 -29.88 14.12
N ASN A 468 -17.90 -29.59 15.39
CA ASN A 468 -19.21 -29.10 15.86
C ASN A 468 -19.51 -27.73 15.25
N GLN A 469 -20.65 -27.61 14.56
CA GLN A 469 -21.11 -26.39 13.89
C GLN A 469 -21.42 -25.23 14.86
N PRO A 470 -22.00 -25.43 16.06
CA PRO A 470 -22.24 -24.34 17.01
C PRO A 470 -20.98 -23.91 17.77
N SER A 471 -19.80 -24.41 17.42
CA SER A 471 -18.56 -23.85 17.97
C SER A 471 -18.38 -22.41 17.47
N LYS A 472 -18.01 -21.50 18.36
CA LYS A 472 -17.65 -20.09 18.08
C LYS A 472 -16.48 -19.92 17.08
N GLN A 473 -16.09 -20.99 16.40
CA GLN A 473 -14.90 -21.15 15.59
C GLN A 473 -15.19 -21.03 14.10
N LEU A 474 -16.43 -21.15 13.63
CA LEU A 474 -16.74 -20.87 12.21
C LEU A 474 -16.97 -19.37 12.02
N LEU A 475 -16.28 -18.80 11.03
CA LEU A 475 -16.46 -17.42 10.64
C LEU A 475 -17.05 -17.37 9.24
N THR A 476 -18.29 -16.92 9.08
CA THR A 476 -18.83 -16.57 7.76
C THR A 476 -18.86 -15.05 7.58
N LEU A 477 -18.25 -14.53 6.51
CA LEU A 477 -18.30 -13.12 6.14
C LEU A 477 -18.40 -13.02 4.61
N TYR A 478 -19.25 -12.14 4.11
CA TYR A 478 -19.40 -11.89 2.67
C TYR A 478 -19.66 -13.18 1.87
N ASN A 479 -20.52 -14.05 2.40
CA ASN A 479 -20.83 -15.39 1.87
C ASN A 479 -19.64 -16.37 1.78
N GLN A 480 -18.50 -16.06 2.40
CA GLN A 480 -17.36 -16.98 2.50
C GLN A 480 -17.28 -17.52 3.93
N THR A 481 -17.21 -18.84 4.08
CA THR A 481 -17.03 -19.51 5.38
C THR A 481 -15.58 -19.89 5.59
N PHE A 482 -15.04 -19.53 6.74
CA PHE A 482 -13.70 -19.86 7.19
C PHE A 482 -13.78 -20.81 8.38
N ILE A 483 -12.87 -21.79 8.40
CA ILE A 483 -12.73 -22.78 9.47
C ILE A 483 -11.29 -22.77 9.98
N PRO A 484 -11.04 -22.83 11.29
CA PRO A 484 -9.69 -22.93 11.80
C PRO A 484 -9.10 -24.30 11.48
N LEU A 485 -7.85 -24.32 10.99
CA LEU A 485 -7.04 -25.53 10.92
C LEU A 485 -6.85 -26.08 12.33
N GLY A 486 -7.01 -27.39 12.47
CA GLY A 486 -7.04 -28.04 13.76
C GLY A 486 -6.98 -29.56 13.64
N GLN A 487 -7.60 -30.26 14.58
CA GLN A 487 -7.57 -31.72 14.60
C GLN A 487 -8.25 -32.32 13.35
N TRP A 488 -9.32 -31.69 12.86
CA TRP A 488 -10.07 -32.21 11.73
C TRP A 488 -9.24 -32.36 10.45
N SER A 489 -8.34 -31.43 10.16
CA SER A 489 -7.48 -31.53 8.98
C SER A 489 -6.43 -32.62 9.16
N LYS A 490 -5.91 -32.78 10.39
CA LYS A 490 -4.93 -33.82 10.72
C LYS A 490 -5.53 -35.23 10.60
N ASP A 491 -6.76 -35.42 11.06
CA ASP A 491 -7.50 -36.68 10.94
C ASP A 491 -7.67 -37.09 9.46
N LEU A 492 -7.79 -36.10 8.55
CA LEU A 492 -7.85 -36.29 7.10
C LEU A 492 -6.46 -36.41 6.43
N GLY A 493 -5.38 -36.50 7.22
CA GLY A 493 -4.02 -36.65 6.70
C GLY A 493 -3.40 -35.36 6.15
N LEU A 494 -3.92 -34.19 6.55
CA LEU A 494 -3.37 -32.88 6.21
C LEU A 494 -2.77 -32.20 7.43
N LYS A 495 -1.44 -32.11 7.45
CA LYS A 495 -0.69 -31.54 8.57
C LYS A 495 0.13 -30.35 8.10
N VAL A 496 0.14 -29.26 8.87
CA VAL A 496 1.14 -28.20 8.69
C VAL A 496 2.48 -28.80 9.07
N SER A 497 3.33 -29.05 8.08
CA SER A 497 4.66 -29.64 8.24
C SER A 497 5.72 -28.60 8.54
N GLU A 498 5.59 -27.43 7.92
CA GLU A 498 6.49 -26.30 8.11
C GLU A 498 5.70 -24.99 8.04
N THR A 499 6.10 -24.03 8.85
CA THR A 499 5.63 -22.66 8.77
C THR A 499 6.81 -21.77 8.47
N LYS A 500 6.82 -21.16 7.27
CA LYS A 500 7.83 -20.17 6.90
C LYS A 500 7.28 -18.78 7.17
N ALA A 501 8.07 -17.93 7.81
CA ALA A 501 7.72 -16.53 8.04
C ALA A 501 8.82 -15.63 7.45
N SER A 502 8.44 -14.63 6.67
CA SER A 502 9.36 -13.62 6.13
C SER A 502 8.72 -12.24 6.23
N GLY A 503 9.11 -11.46 7.25
CA GLY A 503 8.46 -10.19 7.55
C GLY A 503 6.96 -10.34 7.82
N TYR A 504 6.12 -9.71 7.00
CA TYR A 504 4.66 -9.70 7.09
C TYR A 504 3.97 -10.89 6.39
N ASN A 505 4.73 -11.90 5.97
CA ASN A 505 4.18 -13.08 5.30
C ASN A 505 4.36 -14.33 6.11
N LYS A 506 3.34 -15.18 6.04
CA LYS A 506 3.37 -16.54 6.55
C LYS A 506 2.98 -17.50 5.44
N GLN A 507 3.77 -18.55 5.28
CA GLN A 507 3.48 -19.66 4.39
C GLN A 507 3.31 -20.92 5.24
N LEU A 508 2.23 -21.64 5.01
CA LEU A 508 1.99 -22.95 5.59
C LEU A 508 2.27 -24.01 4.54
N ILE A 509 3.24 -24.86 4.81
CA ILE A 509 3.56 -26.02 3.97
C ILE A 509 2.81 -27.21 4.55
N MET A 510 1.83 -27.68 3.80
CA MET A 510 1.00 -28.83 4.14
C MET A 510 1.70 -30.10 3.67
N SER A 511 1.86 -31.06 4.58
CA SER A 511 2.15 -32.44 4.24
C SER A 511 0.83 -33.15 3.97
N ASP A 512 0.70 -33.66 2.76
CA ASP A 512 -0.43 -34.46 2.29
C ASP A 512 -0.09 -35.95 2.30
N GLU A 513 -0.68 -36.70 3.24
CA GLU A 513 -0.44 -38.14 3.38
C GLU A 513 -1.12 -39.00 2.31
N GLU A 514 -2.23 -38.55 1.73
CA GLU A 514 -2.95 -39.34 0.72
C GLU A 514 -2.35 -39.20 -0.68
N LYS A 515 -1.62 -38.09 -0.93
CA LYS A 515 -1.01 -37.70 -2.21
C LYS A 515 -2.07 -37.52 -3.32
N GLY A 516 -1.89 -36.50 -4.17
CA GLY A 516 -2.84 -36.19 -5.26
C GLY A 516 -3.48 -34.81 -5.21
N THR A 517 -3.03 -33.95 -4.28
CA THR A 517 -3.38 -32.51 -4.26
C THR A 517 -2.84 -31.76 -5.49
N ASP A 518 -1.80 -32.32 -6.10
CA ASP A 518 -1.03 -31.80 -7.24
C ASP A 518 -1.91 -31.53 -8.49
N LEU A 519 -3.04 -32.25 -8.61
CA LEU A 519 -3.98 -32.13 -9.72
C LEU A 519 -4.96 -30.95 -9.57
N ALA A 520 -5.25 -30.51 -8.34
CA ALA A 520 -6.16 -29.38 -8.06
C ALA A 520 -5.42 -28.08 -7.70
N MET A 521 -4.19 -28.20 -7.17
CA MET A 521 -3.27 -27.08 -6.98
C MET A 521 -2.20 -27.11 -8.07
N ALA A 522 -2.62 -27.04 -9.33
CA ALA A 522 -1.68 -27.02 -10.45
C ALA A 522 -0.67 -25.87 -10.23
N PRO A 523 0.64 -26.11 -10.37
CA PRO A 523 1.60 -25.02 -10.43
C PRO A 523 1.13 -24.09 -11.54
N ARG A 524 0.74 -22.84 -11.22
CA ARG A 524 0.55 -21.86 -12.28
C ARG A 524 1.90 -21.73 -12.96
N THR A 525 1.99 -22.16 -14.21
CA THR A 525 3.09 -21.82 -15.08
C THR A 525 3.12 -20.30 -15.16
N LEU A 526 3.99 -19.67 -14.36
CA LEU A 526 4.22 -18.25 -14.47
C LEU A 526 4.68 -18.02 -15.91
N PRO A 527 4.14 -17.02 -16.63
CA PRO A 527 4.24 -16.95 -18.07
C PRO A 527 5.68 -17.06 -18.62
N PHE A 528 6.72 -16.73 -17.84
CA PHE A 528 8.12 -17.05 -18.14
C PHE A 528 8.93 -17.21 -16.84
N TYR A 529 9.70 -18.30 -16.72
CA TYR A 529 10.76 -18.45 -15.70
C TYR A 529 12.10 -18.05 -16.32
N ALA A 530 12.91 -17.27 -15.61
CA ALA A 530 14.33 -17.17 -15.99
C ALA A 530 14.93 -18.57 -15.82
N LYS A 531 15.66 -19.05 -16.83
CA LYS A 531 16.27 -20.38 -16.79
C LYS A 531 17.76 -20.30 -17.04
N ALA A 532 18.51 -21.17 -16.36
CA ALA A 532 19.88 -21.47 -16.69
C ALA A 532 20.05 -22.97 -16.95
N LEU A 533 20.70 -23.32 -18.05
CA LEU A 533 20.90 -24.69 -18.52
C LEU A 533 22.38 -24.96 -18.73
N ARG A 534 22.83 -26.21 -18.55
CA ARG A 534 24.22 -26.57 -18.86
C ARG A 534 24.34 -27.10 -20.28
N ILE A 535 25.25 -26.51 -21.07
CA ILE A 535 25.52 -26.95 -22.44
C ILE A 535 27.02 -27.13 -22.67
N ASP A 536 27.37 -28.10 -23.50
CA ASP A 536 28.73 -28.39 -23.97
C ASP A 536 29.00 -27.70 -25.31
N ARG A 537 30.22 -27.19 -25.46
CA ARG A 537 30.71 -26.73 -26.77
C ARG A 537 31.30 -27.90 -27.55
N VAL A 538 30.72 -28.21 -28.71
CA VAL A 538 31.11 -29.30 -29.61
C VAL A 538 31.43 -28.71 -30.99
N GLY A 539 32.72 -28.56 -31.31
CA GLY A 539 33.16 -27.80 -32.47
C GLY A 539 32.69 -26.33 -32.39
N ASP A 540 32.02 -25.87 -33.46
CA ASP A 540 31.48 -24.51 -33.57
C ASP A 540 30.07 -24.34 -32.99
N VAL A 541 29.45 -25.42 -32.49
CA VAL A 541 28.06 -25.41 -31.99
C VAL A 541 27.98 -25.80 -30.52
N TYR A 542 26.82 -25.55 -29.91
CA TYR A 542 26.55 -25.93 -28.53
C TYR A 542 25.44 -26.97 -28.43
N LYS A 543 25.57 -27.94 -27.52
CA LYS A 543 24.59 -29.01 -27.27
C LYS A 543 24.34 -29.18 -25.78
N LEU A 544 23.13 -29.62 -25.40
CA LEU A 544 22.77 -29.88 -24.00
C LEU A 544 23.75 -30.89 -23.37
N ASP A 545 24.26 -30.58 -22.18
CA ASP A 545 25.10 -31.51 -21.40
C ASP A 545 24.19 -32.64 -20.84
N PRO A 546 24.33 -33.88 -21.32
CA PRO A 546 23.46 -34.99 -20.93
C PRO A 546 23.66 -35.46 -19.48
N VAL A 547 24.78 -35.08 -18.83
CA VAL A 547 25.07 -35.42 -17.44
C VAL A 547 24.40 -34.44 -16.47
N ASN A 548 24.23 -33.18 -16.87
CA ASN A 548 23.68 -32.10 -16.03
C ASN A 548 22.44 -31.45 -16.67
N THR A 549 21.40 -32.26 -16.91
CA THR A 549 20.20 -31.85 -17.67
C THR A 549 19.16 -31.05 -16.88
N ARG A 550 19.33 -30.86 -15.56
CA ARG A 550 18.35 -30.13 -14.75
C ARG A 550 18.54 -28.61 -14.92
N PRO A 551 17.55 -27.87 -15.46
CA PRO A 551 17.59 -26.42 -15.47
C PRO A 551 17.60 -25.88 -14.03
N LEU A 552 18.35 -24.81 -13.83
CA LEU A 552 18.06 -23.88 -12.74
C LEU A 552 16.93 -22.97 -13.22
N GLU A 553 15.93 -22.76 -12.39
CA GLU A 553 14.79 -21.91 -12.70
C GLU A 553 14.61 -20.86 -11.61
N SER A 554 14.18 -19.68 -12.02
CA SER A 554 13.83 -18.58 -11.15
C SER A 554 12.43 -18.09 -11.51
N ALA A 555 11.60 -17.90 -10.50
CA ALA A 555 10.26 -17.31 -10.62
C ALA A 555 10.29 -15.83 -11.06
N VAL A 556 11.47 -15.24 -11.15
CA VAL A 556 11.70 -13.87 -11.59
C VAL A 556 12.27 -13.91 -13.01
N PRO A 557 11.52 -13.44 -14.03
CA PRO A 557 11.83 -13.70 -15.45
C PRO A 557 13.12 -13.01 -15.93
N ASP A 558 13.53 -11.94 -15.27
CA ASP A 558 14.70 -11.14 -15.62
C ASP A 558 15.98 -11.58 -14.91
N ARG A 559 15.93 -12.51 -13.94
CA ARG A 559 17.14 -12.86 -13.16
C ARG A 559 17.24 -14.30 -12.70
N ILE A 560 18.46 -14.82 -12.73
CA ILE A 560 18.83 -16.11 -12.13
C ILE A 560 20.34 -16.17 -11.89
N ASP A 561 20.75 -16.82 -10.79
CA ASP A 561 22.17 -17.16 -10.52
C ASP A 561 23.14 -15.97 -10.66
N GLY A 562 22.77 -14.85 -10.03
CA GLY A 562 23.59 -13.64 -10.05
C GLY A 562 23.65 -12.92 -11.40
N VAL A 563 22.76 -13.25 -12.35
CA VAL A 563 22.65 -12.57 -13.64
C VAL A 563 21.28 -11.92 -13.77
N VAL A 564 21.23 -10.63 -14.13
CA VAL A 564 20.02 -9.80 -14.19
C VAL A 564 19.95 -9.08 -15.53
N LEU A 565 18.82 -9.18 -16.23
CA LEU A 565 18.47 -8.41 -17.41
C LEU A 565 17.65 -7.18 -17.01
N ASN A 566 18.29 -6.01 -17.03
CA ASN A 566 17.64 -4.77 -16.64
C ASN A 566 16.69 -4.26 -17.74
N PHE A 567 15.71 -3.44 -17.34
CA PHE A 567 14.72 -2.84 -18.24
C PHE A 567 15.34 -2.00 -19.38
N ASP A 568 16.49 -1.37 -19.12
CA ASP A 568 17.21 -0.56 -20.11
C ASP A 568 18.06 -1.40 -21.09
N ARG A 569 17.87 -2.73 -21.09
CA ARG A 569 18.60 -3.75 -21.85
C ARG A 569 20.05 -3.92 -21.44
N THR A 570 20.48 -3.42 -20.28
CA THR A 570 21.80 -3.76 -19.73
C THR A 570 21.74 -5.09 -18.99
N LEU A 571 22.85 -5.82 -18.96
CA LEU A 571 22.98 -7.05 -18.20
C LEU A 571 23.89 -6.82 -16.99
N THR A 572 23.41 -7.10 -15.79
CA THR A 572 24.22 -7.08 -14.56
C THR A 572 24.62 -8.50 -14.17
N ILE A 573 25.90 -8.71 -13.88
CA ILE A 573 26.46 -10.00 -13.46
C ILE A 573 27.19 -9.79 -12.13
N SER A 574 26.76 -10.47 -11.05
CA SER A 574 27.24 -10.26 -9.67
C SER A 574 28.42 -11.14 -9.26
N SER A 575 29.07 -11.82 -10.21
CA SER A 575 30.17 -12.78 -9.95
C SER A 575 31.49 -12.29 -10.52
N SER A 576 32.59 -12.46 -9.77
CA SER A 576 33.97 -12.27 -10.21
C SER A 576 34.36 -13.36 -11.23
N LYS A 577 33.81 -13.28 -12.45
CA LYS A 577 34.14 -14.21 -13.54
C LYS A 577 35.34 -13.67 -14.33
N ASP A 578 36.48 -13.55 -13.66
CA ASP A 578 37.72 -12.97 -14.22
C ASP A 578 38.19 -13.69 -15.50
N SER A 579 37.79 -14.95 -15.69
CA SER A 579 38.10 -15.77 -16.88
C SER A 579 37.23 -15.50 -18.11
N ILE A 580 36.19 -14.65 -18.03
CA ILE A 580 35.24 -14.45 -19.12
C ILE A 580 35.60 -13.19 -19.91
N THR A 581 35.89 -13.36 -21.19
CA THR A 581 36.32 -12.24 -22.04
C THR A 581 35.21 -11.67 -22.94
N GLU A 582 34.13 -12.42 -23.16
CA GLU A 582 33.04 -12.02 -24.05
C GLU A 582 31.71 -12.70 -23.64
N LEU A 583 30.60 -12.15 -24.10
CA LEU A 583 29.26 -12.75 -24.05
C LEU A 583 28.78 -13.02 -25.46
N LEU A 584 28.16 -14.18 -25.69
CA LEU A 584 27.49 -14.50 -26.95
C LEU A 584 25.98 -14.46 -26.74
N PHE A 585 25.26 -13.74 -27.58
CA PHE A 585 23.80 -13.76 -27.63
C PHE A 585 23.36 -14.71 -28.72
N THR A 586 22.34 -15.52 -28.45
CA THR A 586 21.94 -16.61 -29.35
C THR A 586 20.44 -16.63 -29.60
N ASN A 587 20.03 -17.46 -30.55
CA ASN A 587 18.66 -17.94 -30.65
C ASN A 587 18.30 -18.85 -29.45
N PRO A 588 17.00 -19.19 -29.23
CA PRO A 588 16.50 -19.86 -28.02
C PRO A 588 16.96 -21.31 -27.84
N ASP A 589 17.36 -21.96 -28.93
CA ASP A 589 17.94 -23.30 -28.98
C ASP A 589 19.49 -23.28 -28.93
N TYR A 590 20.10 -22.09 -28.80
CA TYR A 590 21.55 -21.88 -28.62
C TYR A 590 22.42 -22.39 -29.80
N THR A 591 21.81 -22.58 -30.98
CA THR A 591 22.47 -23.12 -32.18
C THR A 591 23.10 -22.05 -33.06
N SER A 592 22.68 -20.79 -32.94
CA SER A 592 23.12 -19.67 -33.77
C SER A 592 23.44 -18.44 -32.91
N VAL A 593 24.58 -17.79 -33.18
CA VAL A 593 25.00 -16.55 -32.51
C VAL A 593 24.40 -15.35 -33.23
N LEU A 594 23.59 -14.56 -32.52
CA LEU A 594 22.95 -13.34 -33.00
C LEU A 594 23.84 -12.10 -32.81
N GLY A 595 24.78 -12.17 -31.86
CA GLY A 595 25.67 -11.07 -31.54
C GLY A 595 26.64 -11.39 -30.41
N LYS A 596 27.57 -10.48 -30.15
CA LYS A 596 28.51 -10.59 -29.05
C LYS A 596 28.83 -9.26 -28.41
N VAL A 597 29.18 -9.29 -27.13
CA VAL A 597 29.70 -8.14 -26.38
C VAL A 597 31.07 -8.49 -25.82
N SER A 598 32.08 -7.68 -26.15
CA SER A 598 33.38 -7.75 -25.49
C SER A 598 33.23 -7.26 -24.06
N LEU A 599 33.74 -8.04 -23.11
CA LEU A 599 33.81 -7.62 -21.72
C LEU A 599 35.18 -7.05 -21.35
N ARG A 600 36.17 -7.11 -22.25
CA ARG A 600 37.60 -6.84 -21.96
C ARG A 600 37.86 -5.43 -21.44
N ASP A 601 37.01 -4.48 -21.80
CA ASP A 601 37.22 -3.05 -21.53
C ASP A 601 36.43 -2.53 -20.31
N ILE A 602 35.78 -3.42 -19.54
CA ILE A 602 34.98 -3.03 -18.37
C ILE A 602 35.87 -2.92 -17.12
N PRO A 603 36.03 -1.73 -16.51
CA PRO A 603 36.82 -1.55 -15.29
C PRO A 603 36.16 -2.27 -14.09
N GLU A 604 36.98 -2.86 -13.21
CA GLU A 604 36.57 -3.37 -11.88
C GLU A 604 35.58 -4.56 -11.83
N ARG A 605 35.94 -5.69 -12.45
CA ARG A 605 35.15 -6.95 -12.39
C ARG A 605 35.07 -7.64 -11.02
N LYS A 606 35.78 -7.14 -10.01
CA LYS A 606 35.98 -7.81 -8.71
C LYS A 606 34.68 -8.00 -7.92
N TRP A 607 33.68 -7.16 -8.15
CA TRP A 607 32.40 -7.18 -7.41
C TRP A 607 31.17 -7.36 -8.32
N GLY A 608 31.39 -7.70 -9.60
CA GLY A 608 30.36 -7.74 -10.64
C GLY A 608 30.44 -6.57 -11.62
N PHE A 609 29.67 -6.62 -12.71
CA PHE A 609 29.68 -5.59 -13.75
C PHE A 609 28.34 -5.50 -14.48
N SER A 610 28.10 -4.36 -15.13
CA SER A 610 26.99 -4.14 -16.05
C SER A 610 27.49 -3.94 -17.49
N THR A 611 26.79 -4.52 -18.47
CA THR A 611 27.11 -4.32 -19.89
C THR A 611 26.57 -2.98 -20.40
N ALA A 612 27.04 -2.56 -21.57
CA ALA A 612 26.29 -1.58 -22.38
C ALA A 612 24.90 -2.14 -22.77
N LYS A 613 24.01 -1.26 -23.21
CA LYS A 613 22.65 -1.63 -23.65
C LYS A 613 22.71 -2.66 -24.78
N ILE A 614 22.02 -3.77 -24.60
CA ILE A 614 21.92 -4.84 -25.58
C ILE A 614 21.02 -4.36 -26.74
N PRO A 615 21.48 -4.47 -28.00
CA PRO A 615 20.68 -4.17 -29.18
C PRO A 615 19.38 -5.00 -29.25
N GLU A 616 18.31 -4.38 -29.76
CA GLU A 616 16.98 -5.00 -29.78
C GLU A 616 16.89 -6.26 -30.63
N ASN A 617 17.63 -6.30 -31.73
CA ASN A 617 17.70 -7.45 -32.61
C ASN A 617 18.31 -8.70 -31.95
N MET A 618 18.88 -8.57 -30.75
CA MET A 618 19.37 -9.68 -29.93
C MET A 618 18.32 -10.19 -28.93
N LEU A 619 17.17 -9.51 -28.83
CA LEU A 619 16.03 -9.89 -28.01
C LEU A 619 14.93 -10.47 -28.91
N GLN A 620 14.42 -11.64 -28.55
CA GLN A 620 13.28 -12.26 -29.24
C GLN A 620 12.05 -12.12 -28.35
N ASP A 621 11.15 -11.21 -28.72
CA ASP A 621 9.95 -10.86 -27.94
C ASP A 621 10.26 -10.52 -26.47
N GLY A 622 11.33 -9.74 -26.29
CA GLY A 622 11.83 -9.32 -24.98
C GLY A 622 12.63 -10.38 -24.24
N VAL A 623 12.87 -11.55 -24.82
CA VAL A 623 13.69 -12.62 -24.24
C VAL A 623 15.13 -12.55 -24.79
N LEU A 624 16.09 -12.53 -23.87
CA LEU A 624 17.52 -12.62 -24.13
C LEU A 624 18.01 -14.04 -23.85
N ASN A 625 18.62 -14.67 -24.85
CA ASN A 625 19.37 -15.92 -24.68
C ASN A 625 20.86 -15.64 -24.80
N MET A 626 21.65 -16.13 -23.85
CA MET A 626 23.08 -15.84 -23.82
C MET A 626 23.94 -16.97 -23.27
N ILE A 627 25.19 -16.96 -23.71
CA ILE A 627 26.22 -17.95 -23.39
C ILE A 627 27.46 -17.22 -22.87
N PHE A 628 28.01 -17.76 -21.79
CA PHE A 628 29.38 -17.47 -21.37
C PHE A 628 30.32 -18.47 -22.06
N PRO A 629 31.04 -18.07 -23.12
CA PRO A 629 31.85 -19.00 -23.88
C PRO A 629 33.00 -19.55 -23.04
N VAL A 630 33.20 -20.86 -23.18
CA VAL A 630 34.30 -21.62 -22.57
C VAL A 630 35.07 -22.39 -23.64
N LYS A 631 36.20 -23.01 -23.25
CA LYS A 631 37.00 -23.88 -24.14
C LYS A 631 36.18 -25.09 -24.62
N GLU A 632 36.50 -25.60 -25.80
CA GLU A 632 35.89 -26.81 -26.36
C GLU A 632 35.95 -27.98 -25.37
N GLY A 633 34.86 -28.79 -25.33
CA GLY A 633 34.73 -29.92 -24.41
C GLY A 633 34.47 -29.53 -22.95
N LYS A 634 34.22 -28.26 -22.63
CA LYS A 634 33.76 -27.82 -21.30
C LYS A 634 32.31 -27.39 -21.32
N SER A 635 31.56 -27.83 -20.31
CA SER A 635 30.18 -27.41 -20.08
C SER A 635 30.12 -26.01 -19.47
N THR A 636 29.17 -25.20 -19.89
CA THR A 636 28.90 -23.85 -19.36
C THR A 636 27.43 -23.65 -19.05
N LEU A 637 27.11 -22.71 -18.15
CA LEU A 637 25.73 -22.28 -17.94
C LEU A 637 25.35 -21.25 -19.00
N VAL A 638 24.18 -21.48 -19.60
CA VAL A 638 23.54 -20.54 -20.52
C VAL A 638 22.23 -20.09 -19.97
N TYR A 639 21.87 -18.86 -20.27
CA TYR A 639 20.83 -18.13 -19.57
C TYR A 639 19.76 -17.73 -20.58
N SER A 640 18.51 -17.76 -20.15
CA SER A 640 17.36 -17.20 -20.85
C SER A 640 16.61 -16.31 -19.88
N LEU A 641 16.64 -15.01 -20.12
CA LEU A 641 16.06 -13.96 -19.28
C LEU A 641 15.07 -13.14 -20.11
N LYS A 642 13.98 -12.66 -19.52
CA LYS A 642 13.01 -11.81 -20.19
C LYS A 642 12.98 -10.42 -19.56
N LEU A 643 12.86 -9.40 -20.40
CA LEU A 643 12.72 -8.01 -19.97
C LEU A 643 11.53 -7.87 -18.99
N PRO A 644 11.67 -7.07 -17.92
CA PRO A 644 10.58 -6.78 -17.00
C PRO A 644 9.39 -6.13 -17.72
N GLU A 645 8.17 -6.51 -17.35
CA GLU A 645 6.96 -5.80 -17.81
C GLU A 645 6.87 -4.38 -17.18
N PRO A 646 6.31 -3.37 -17.89
CA PRO A 646 5.65 -3.44 -19.18
C PRO A 646 6.62 -3.21 -20.36
N PHE A 647 7.11 -4.30 -20.95
CA PHE A 647 7.79 -4.25 -22.23
C PHE A 647 6.73 -4.28 -23.33
N ASP A 648 6.52 -3.15 -24.01
CA ASP A 648 5.67 -3.05 -25.18
C ASP A 648 6.55 -2.83 -26.42
N LYS A 649 6.69 -3.88 -27.23
CA LYS A 649 7.48 -3.89 -28.48
C LYS A 649 7.03 -2.82 -29.48
N ASN A 650 5.82 -2.25 -29.32
CA ASN A 650 5.25 -1.27 -30.23
C ASN A 650 5.33 0.18 -29.71
N LYS A 651 5.88 0.41 -28.50
CA LYS A 651 5.97 1.74 -27.88
C LYS A 651 7.40 2.28 -27.70
N PHE A 652 8.39 1.59 -28.25
CA PHE A 652 9.79 1.99 -28.21
C PHE A 652 10.39 2.09 -29.60
#